data_AF-A0A2P6TNC8-F1
#
_entry.id   AF-A0A2P6TNC8-F1
#
_cell.length_a   1.000
_cell.length_b   1.000
_cell.length_c   1.000
_cell.angle_alpha   90.00
_cell.angle_beta   90.00
_cell.angle_gamma   90.00
#
_symmetry.space_group_name_H-M   'P 1'
#
loop_
_entity.id
_entity.type
_entity.pdbx_description
1 polymer ?
#
loop_
_entity_poly.entity_id
_entity_poly.type
_entity_poly.pdbx_seq_one_letter_code
_entity_poly.pdbx_strand_id
1 'polypeptide(L)'
;MRASAALSVALLLAATAAPAAAVLNSGGVTAMSLRGPVLNALGQPLLTPSNFTQLGRAVYYEVPVRPVATLAFFHGCAHDASDFWPRAACSDCDGLPEEVAHTKQALARGYAVIAIDASDPSRCFGIHADQAATVTILNSFLKRPYQGNQTLEALPLYLAGVSSGAAFALKLPMALGRPVAGVISEVLGVLPSAWNMDWMGSHYPPTLFVSMPRDLTTADRIKQDMELLRKYGVPTDMILVYSQLLSLDFISNRSELVSPNVSAKVVAALQTIGLVDSNLVIKQDPRYTKLPWRQQLAQMVPELSTTANDSLVADASAVSEELNRAYANHEIVGDYLTACLAWFEARGSLPLSGLVQQFGSIALPGERLRDLTPQRLRMLPMKARKLATGLRLTAAALVCKRWQRLVTCPDVLHLGVTATISKPPDQILERVQSLRRWLTRHAGSLRSLEIALGAPTKALSESKAAQVELGRCLAVACGAGAVQRLAVRWLGKSQLKLGPELAACGTCASVCSLTIDGGAGDVLVACPLSRLTAVEHCELTCCTKWDSVASLPPSLASLTLRGVNDWNSWTWKLPSQMSALTGLQRLSIGYPRSGAWRDGFDVLTALTSLTSLDMWGVCEWPASVQKLTGLRHLELANVGQSPQHWWMFNGHHTMAGEGLQQALMALTALTGLRLRHRVACPPNPEAALLACTQLQWLYDTCSPPIFGPTAWPEGLRCASIDWHQAVQAPWATPLAQDLRFLRIDSIGHGPVDWSSAQRHPGWAAFWDWAATAPDLRLLKLCGYQYRELPMVLSQALAALKQRRPQLRITTQRRAHNTTGTSFVEMAAAFCS
;
A
#
# COMPACT_ATOMS: atom_id res chain seq x y z
N MET A 1 35.99 45.09 55.59
CA MET A 1 37.21 44.28 55.43
C MET A 1 36.85 43.15 54.49
N ARG A 2 37.22 43.30 53.21
CA ARG A 2 38.42 42.72 52.58
C ARG A 2 38.24 41.20 52.41
N ALA A 3 38.04 40.71 51.18
CA ALA A 3 39.10 40.49 50.17
C ALA A 3 39.99 39.32 50.62
N SER A 4 40.45 38.36 49.83
CA SER A 4 40.53 38.09 48.39
C SER A 4 40.99 36.62 48.29
N ALA A 5 40.87 35.91 47.17
CA ALA A 5 41.84 35.94 46.07
C ALA A 5 41.39 34.95 44.97
N ALA A 6 41.73 35.04 43.70
CA ALA A 6 42.35 36.03 42.80
C ALA A 6 42.36 35.34 41.41
N LEU A 7 41.94 36.01 40.32
CA LEU A 7 42.78 36.41 39.15
C LEU A 7 43.61 35.27 38.51
N SER A 8 43.64 35.00 37.20
CA SER A 8 43.57 35.79 35.95
C SER A 8 43.32 34.78 34.80
N VAL A 9 42.84 35.08 33.60
CA VAL A 9 43.45 35.89 32.53
C VAL A 9 42.39 36.09 31.44
N ALA A 10 42.24 37.32 30.98
CA ALA A 10 41.52 37.67 29.76
C ALA A 10 42.46 38.45 28.82
N LEU A 11 42.27 38.26 27.52
CA LEU A 11 42.89 38.94 26.36
C LEU A 11 44.37 38.65 26.05
N LEU A 12 44.60 37.82 25.02
CA LEU A 12 45.13 38.25 23.70
C LEU A 12 45.29 36.99 22.83
N LEU A 13 44.58 36.93 21.70
CA LEU A 13 45.05 36.42 20.40
C LEU A 13 43.89 36.50 19.40
N ALA A 14 43.80 37.65 18.75
CA ALA A 14 43.27 37.73 17.40
C ALA A 14 44.36 37.21 16.45
N ALA A 15 44.07 36.14 15.70
CA ALA A 15 44.40 35.96 14.27
C ALA A 15 44.37 34.46 13.87
N THR A 16 43.77 34.23 12.69
CA THR A 16 43.84 33.03 11.82
C THR A 16 42.96 31.81 12.16
N ALA A 17 41.76 31.78 11.57
CA ALA A 17 41.31 30.71 10.66
C ALA A 17 39.83 30.94 10.25
N ALA A 18 39.59 31.43 9.04
CA ALA A 18 38.45 30.95 8.22
C ALA A 18 38.83 29.55 7.68
N PRO A 19 37.92 28.69 7.17
CA PRO A 19 36.52 28.85 6.75
C PRO A 19 35.60 27.85 7.52
N ALA A 20 34.29 27.64 7.34
CA ALA A 20 33.39 27.73 6.21
C ALA A 20 31.95 27.86 6.75
N ALA A 21 31.39 29.06 6.72
CA ALA A 21 29.95 29.27 6.81
C ALA A 21 29.43 29.44 5.38
N ALA A 22 29.20 28.32 4.70
CA ALA A 22 28.59 28.30 3.37
C ALA A 22 27.37 27.37 3.36
N VAL A 23 26.21 28.01 3.30
CA VAL A 23 25.01 27.58 2.54
C VAL A 23 24.38 26.24 2.96
N LEU A 24 23.54 26.29 4.00
CA LEU A 24 22.38 25.39 4.12
C LEU A 24 21.14 26.10 3.53
N ASN A 25 21.13 26.31 2.22
CA ASN A 25 19.93 26.73 1.49
C ASN A 25 19.02 25.52 1.31
N SER A 26 18.08 25.35 2.26
CA SER A 26 17.00 24.38 2.19
C SER A 26 15.91 24.88 1.25
N GLY A 27 16.14 24.71 -0.06
CA GLY A 27 15.15 24.94 -1.11
C GLY A 27 14.04 23.88 -1.08
N GLY A 28 13.04 24.06 -0.22
CA GLY A 28 11.76 23.38 -0.36
C GLY A 28 11.04 23.93 -1.59
N VAL A 29 10.92 23.12 -2.65
CA VAL A 29 10.22 23.51 -3.88
C VAL A 29 8.74 23.70 -3.59
N THR A 30 8.32 24.97 -3.54
CA THR A 30 6.94 25.37 -3.82
C THR A 30 6.60 25.02 -5.26
N ALA A 31 5.57 24.20 -5.48
CA ALA A 31 4.90 24.06 -6.77
C ALA A 31 4.18 25.39 -7.08
N MET A 32 4.93 26.30 -7.70
CA MET A 32 4.38 27.52 -8.29
C MET A 32 3.85 27.14 -9.68
N SER A 33 2.58 27.48 -9.97
CA SER A 33 2.04 27.39 -11.32
C SER A 33 2.81 28.38 -12.21
N LEU A 34 3.80 27.87 -12.93
CA LEU A 34 4.51 28.62 -13.97
C LEU A 34 3.78 28.38 -15.29
N ARG A 35 2.84 29.27 -15.62
CA ARG A 35 2.35 29.42 -17.00
C ARG A 35 3.46 30.08 -17.82
N GLY A 36 4.42 29.29 -18.27
CA GLY A 36 5.54 29.69 -19.14
C GLY A 36 6.33 28.45 -19.59
N PRO A 37 7.11 28.54 -20.69
CA PRO A 37 7.97 27.43 -21.11
C PRO A 37 8.93 27.06 -19.97
N VAL A 38 9.07 25.77 -19.68
CA VAL A 38 10.05 25.31 -18.69
C VAL A 38 11.39 25.23 -19.41
N LEU A 39 12.34 26.02 -18.94
CA LEU A 39 13.64 26.19 -19.57
C LEU A 39 14.73 25.41 -18.82
N ASN A 40 15.80 25.08 -19.54
CA ASN A 40 17.08 24.67 -18.98
C ASN A 40 17.90 25.90 -18.54
N ALA A 41 19.02 25.69 -17.86
CA ALA A 41 19.89 26.74 -17.32
C ALA A 41 20.51 27.63 -18.41
N LEU A 42 20.52 27.17 -19.67
CA LEU A 42 20.94 27.94 -20.85
C LEU A 42 19.81 28.77 -21.46
N GLY A 43 18.61 28.74 -20.88
CA GLY A 43 17.44 29.47 -21.37
C GLY A 43 16.74 28.81 -22.56
N GLN A 44 17.10 27.58 -22.92
CA GLN A 44 16.43 26.80 -23.98
C GLN A 44 15.26 25.98 -23.39
N PRO A 45 14.27 25.57 -24.20
CA PRO A 45 13.24 24.63 -23.76
C PRO A 45 13.84 23.34 -23.20
N LEU A 46 13.23 22.76 -22.17
CA LEU A 46 13.66 21.45 -21.66
C LEU A 46 13.60 20.36 -22.74
N LEU A 47 14.42 19.32 -22.58
CA LEU A 47 14.73 18.27 -23.56
C LEU A 47 15.66 18.74 -24.68
N THR A 48 16.40 19.83 -24.47
CA THR A 48 17.46 20.31 -25.36
C THR A 48 18.80 20.09 -24.66
N PRO A 49 19.45 18.92 -24.86
CA PRO A 49 20.67 18.58 -24.13
C PRO A 49 21.86 19.44 -24.56
N SER A 50 22.82 19.55 -23.66
CA SER A 50 24.20 19.90 -23.99
C SER A 50 25.05 18.64 -23.99
N ASN A 51 26.13 18.64 -24.77
CA ASN A 51 27.08 17.54 -24.77
C ASN A 51 28.52 18.02 -24.66
N PHE A 52 29.41 17.11 -24.27
CA PHE A 52 30.86 17.28 -24.37
C PHE A 52 31.55 15.91 -24.36
N THR A 53 32.80 15.88 -24.79
CA THR A 53 33.66 14.70 -24.67
C THR A 53 34.70 14.92 -23.56
N GLN A 54 34.82 13.96 -22.66
CA GLN A 54 35.84 13.97 -21.61
C GLN A 54 36.38 12.56 -21.40
N LEU A 55 37.71 12.43 -21.35
CA LEU A 55 38.39 11.13 -21.19
C LEU A 55 37.96 10.07 -22.23
N GLY A 56 37.66 10.52 -23.46
CA GLY A 56 37.21 9.64 -24.54
C GLY A 56 35.78 9.10 -24.38
N ARG A 57 34.95 9.73 -23.54
CA ARG A 57 33.52 9.43 -23.38
C ARG A 57 32.69 10.60 -23.86
N ALA A 58 31.66 10.34 -24.67
CA ALA A 58 30.63 11.35 -24.87
C ALA A 58 29.77 11.43 -23.60
N VAL A 59 29.33 12.65 -23.30
CA VAL A 59 28.52 12.96 -22.14
C VAL A 59 27.40 13.86 -22.61
N TYR A 60 26.17 13.45 -22.36
CA TYR A 60 24.98 14.24 -22.62
C TYR A 60 24.37 14.65 -21.29
N TYR A 61 23.95 15.90 -21.17
CA TYR A 61 23.42 16.41 -19.92
C TYR A 61 22.43 17.55 -20.13
N GLU A 62 21.58 17.75 -19.13
CA GLU A 62 20.66 18.87 -19.09
C GLU A 62 20.39 19.31 -17.65
N VAL A 63 20.55 20.62 -17.40
CA VAL A 63 20.34 21.21 -16.08
C VAL A 63 19.12 22.14 -16.15
N PRO A 64 18.02 21.89 -15.40
CA PRO A 64 16.91 22.82 -15.33
C PRO A 64 17.32 24.12 -14.61
N VAL A 65 16.63 25.24 -14.85
CA VAL A 65 16.94 26.56 -14.21
C VAL A 65 17.01 26.50 -12.67
N ARG A 66 16.30 25.56 -12.05
CA ARG A 66 16.31 25.35 -10.59
C ARG A 66 16.46 23.87 -10.28
N PRO A 67 17.68 23.31 -10.34
CA PRO A 67 17.90 21.90 -10.09
C PRO A 67 17.73 21.59 -8.59
N VAL A 68 17.11 20.45 -8.28
CA VAL A 68 16.89 19.98 -6.90
C VAL A 68 17.84 18.85 -6.50
N ALA A 69 18.36 18.14 -7.49
CA ALA A 69 19.22 16.98 -7.38
C ALA A 69 19.87 16.72 -8.75
N THR A 70 20.85 15.81 -8.79
CA THR A 70 21.43 15.26 -10.02
C THR A 70 21.11 13.78 -10.13
N LEU A 71 20.70 13.32 -11.31
CA LEU A 71 20.56 11.91 -11.66
C LEU A 71 21.55 11.56 -12.76
N ALA A 72 22.47 10.65 -12.45
CA ALA A 72 23.40 10.09 -13.42
C ALA A 72 22.86 8.75 -13.94
N PHE A 73 22.72 8.63 -15.26
CA PHE A 73 22.28 7.43 -15.95
C PHE A 73 23.44 6.68 -16.60
N PHE A 74 23.38 5.35 -16.50
CA PHE A 74 24.31 4.44 -17.15
C PHE A 74 23.51 3.44 -18.00
N HIS A 75 23.71 3.50 -19.31
CA HIS A 75 22.97 2.72 -20.28
C HIS A 75 23.32 1.21 -20.24
N GLY A 76 22.47 0.39 -20.86
CA GLY A 76 22.73 -1.02 -21.09
C GLY A 76 23.75 -1.26 -22.22
N CYS A 77 24.18 -2.50 -22.40
CA CYS A 77 24.99 -2.88 -23.55
C CYS A 77 24.32 -2.49 -24.87
N ALA A 78 25.10 -2.10 -25.88
CA ALA A 78 24.60 -1.68 -27.20
C ALA A 78 23.68 -0.43 -27.21
N HIS A 79 23.71 0.36 -26.14
CA HIS A 79 23.09 1.69 -26.06
C HIS A 79 24.14 2.77 -25.86
N ASP A 80 23.75 4.04 -25.96
CA ASP A 80 24.64 5.20 -25.80
C ASP A 80 23.98 6.30 -24.95
N ALA A 81 24.78 7.25 -24.46
CA ALA A 81 24.28 8.40 -23.71
C ALA A 81 23.34 9.29 -24.54
N SER A 82 23.49 9.28 -25.86
CA SER A 82 22.65 9.99 -26.83
C SER A 82 21.21 9.47 -26.91
N ASP A 83 20.93 8.26 -26.43
CA ASP A 83 19.59 7.66 -26.46
C ASP A 83 18.59 8.40 -25.57
N PHE A 84 19.08 9.09 -24.54
CA PHE A 84 18.29 9.71 -23.47
C PHE A 84 17.58 11.02 -23.85
N TRP A 85 17.80 11.56 -25.04
CA TRP A 85 17.17 12.80 -25.49
C TRP A 85 16.53 12.66 -26.88
N PRO A 86 15.42 13.37 -27.14
CA PRO A 86 14.69 13.22 -28.38
C PRO A 86 15.48 13.79 -29.57
N ARG A 87 15.45 13.07 -30.70
CA ARG A 87 16.10 13.48 -31.95
C ARG A 87 15.63 14.85 -32.47
N ALA A 88 14.38 15.23 -32.19
CA ALA A 88 13.82 16.51 -32.62
C ALA A 88 14.56 17.73 -32.04
N ALA A 89 15.19 17.60 -30.88
CA ALA A 89 15.92 18.67 -30.20
C ALA A 89 17.45 18.45 -30.17
N CYS A 90 17.92 17.31 -30.69
CA CYS A 90 19.32 16.91 -30.71
C CYS A 90 19.59 16.06 -31.96
N SER A 91 20.29 16.61 -32.95
CA SER A 91 20.54 15.95 -34.24
C SER A 91 21.32 14.64 -34.11
N ASP A 92 22.17 14.57 -33.10
CA ASP A 92 23.09 13.45 -32.86
C ASP A 92 22.50 12.45 -31.85
N CYS A 93 21.25 12.67 -31.43
CA CYS A 93 20.54 11.79 -30.52
C CYS A 93 19.66 10.78 -31.27
N ASP A 94 19.61 9.55 -30.75
CA ASP A 94 18.74 8.51 -31.28
C ASP A 94 17.33 8.57 -30.69
N GLY A 95 17.21 9.01 -29.44
CA GLY A 95 15.93 9.27 -28.78
C GLY A 95 15.07 8.03 -28.59
N LEU A 96 15.66 6.98 -28.01
CA LEU A 96 14.96 5.74 -27.73
C LEU A 96 13.86 5.98 -26.66
N PRO A 97 12.67 5.38 -26.82
CA PRO A 97 11.49 5.83 -26.07
C PRO A 97 11.61 5.75 -24.55
N GLU A 98 12.20 4.68 -24.02
CA GLU A 98 12.26 4.42 -22.57
C GLU A 98 13.36 5.25 -21.90
N GLU A 99 14.49 5.46 -22.57
CA GLU A 99 15.57 6.37 -22.18
C GLU A 99 15.09 7.82 -22.17
N VAL A 100 14.39 8.25 -23.22
CA VAL A 100 13.76 9.59 -23.28
C VAL A 100 12.71 9.74 -22.18
N ALA A 101 11.93 8.70 -21.89
CA ALA A 101 10.96 8.73 -20.81
C ALA A 101 11.60 8.91 -19.43
N HIS A 102 12.77 8.32 -19.21
CA HIS A 102 13.57 8.56 -18.01
C HIS A 102 13.97 10.03 -17.87
N THR A 103 14.55 10.61 -18.92
CA THR A 103 14.95 12.02 -18.91
C THR A 103 13.75 12.96 -18.71
N LYS A 104 12.63 12.71 -19.41
CA LYS A 104 11.38 13.47 -19.26
C LYS A 104 10.92 13.52 -17.81
N GLN A 105 10.90 12.37 -17.14
CA GLN A 105 10.45 12.27 -15.75
C GLN A 105 11.41 12.92 -14.77
N ALA A 106 12.73 12.74 -14.94
CA ALA A 106 13.73 13.36 -14.08
C ALA A 106 13.70 14.90 -14.17
N LEU A 107 13.73 15.45 -15.40
CA LEU A 107 13.67 16.89 -15.64
C LEU A 107 12.36 17.50 -15.12
N ALA A 108 11.25 16.77 -15.22
CA ALA A 108 9.97 17.20 -14.66
C ALA A 108 10.03 17.41 -13.15
N ARG A 109 10.68 16.49 -12.44
CA ARG A 109 10.91 16.58 -11.00
C ARG A 109 12.00 17.60 -10.63
N GLY A 110 12.60 18.26 -11.62
CA GLY A 110 13.62 19.29 -11.44
C GLY A 110 15.02 18.72 -11.22
N TYR A 111 15.28 17.48 -11.61
CA TYR A 111 16.62 16.90 -11.53
C TYR A 111 17.47 17.41 -12.69
N ALA A 112 18.73 17.72 -12.43
CA ALA A 112 19.75 17.75 -13.49
C ALA A 112 20.03 16.31 -13.93
N VAL A 113 20.12 16.07 -15.23
CA VAL A 113 20.34 14.74 -15.80
C VAL A 113 21.69 14.72 -16.50
N ILE A 114 22.43 13.63 -16.33
CA ILE A 114 23.68 13.34 -17.05
C ILE A 114 23.70 11.86 -17.45
N ALA A 115 23.99 11.60 -18.73
CA ALA A 115 24.28 10.26 -19.26
C ALA A 115 25.71 10.26 -19.81
N ILE A 116 26.41 9.15 -19.62
CA ILE A 116 27.83 8.99 -19.96
C ILE A 116 27.95 7.70 -20.77
N ASP A 117 28.79 7.69 -21.80
CA ASP A 117 29.06 6.47 -22.56
C ASP A 117 29.95 5.49 -21.80
N ALA A 118 29.85 4.21 -22.15
CA ALA A 118 30.80 3.19 -21.74
C ALA A 118 32.10 3.21 -22.57
N SER A 119 33.14 2.53 -22.05
CA SER A 119 34.42 2.35 -22.75
C SER A 119 34.38 1.46 -23.95
N ASP A 120 33.61 0.40 -23.81
CA ASP A 120 33.83 -0.80 -24.56
C ASP A 120 33.25 -0.66 -25.96
N PRO A 121 33.88 -1.24 -27.00
CA PRO A 121 33.30 -1.23 -28.35
C PRO A 121 31.92 -1.90 -28.44
N SER A 122 31.60 -2.84 -27.54
CA SER A 122 30.25 -3.42 -27.38
C SER A 122 29.28 -2.49 -26.64
N ARG A 123 29.74 -1.29 -26.25
CA ARG A 123 28.99 -0.28 -25.50
C ARG A 123 28.45 -0.80 -24.17
N CYS A 124 29.19 -1.70 -23.51
CA CYS A 124 28.86 -2.23 -22.19
C CYS A 124 29.72 -1.58 -21.10
N PHE A 125 29.10 -1.27 -19.96
CA PHE A 125 29.86 -0.81 -18.77
C PHE A 125 30.61 -1.96 -18.10
N GLY A 126 31.89 -1.73 -17.82
CA GLY A 126 32.74 -2.59 -17.01
C GLY A 126 33.36 -1.82 -15.84
N ILE A 127 33.17 -2.31 -14.61
CA ILE A 127 33.66 -1.59 -13.41
C ILE A 127 35.17 -1.28 -13.47
N HIS A 128 36.00 -2.20 -13.99
CA HIS A 128 37.44 -1.99 -14.05
C HIS A 128 37.86 -0.99 -15.15
N ALA A 129 37.10 -0.92 -16.25
CA ALA A 129 37.40 -0.05 -17.38
C ALA A 129 36.84 1.36 -17.18
N ASP A 130 35.63 1.49 -16.63
CA ASP A 130 34.86 2.73 -16.65
C ASP A 130 34.90 3.54 -15.36
N GLN A 131 35.21 2.92 -14.21
CA GLN A 131 35.04 3.54 -12.89
C GLN A 131 35.84 4.84 -12.73
N ALA A 132 37.14 4.81 -13.02
CA ALA A 132 38.02 5.96 -12.80
C ALA A 132 37.63 7.16 -13.69
N ALA A 133 37.35 6.91 -14.97
CA ALA A 133 36.91 7.94 -15.91
C ALA A 133 35.54 8.51 -15.50
N THR A 134 34.58 7.65 -15.19
CA THR A 134 33.23 8.08 -14.78
C THR A 134 33.24 8.90 -13.51
N VAL A 135 33.98 8.47 -12.46
CA VAL A 135 34.11 9.23 -11.22
C VAL A 135 34.68 10.62 -11.50
N THR A 136 35.68 10.71 -12.37
CA THR A 136 36.30 11.99 -12.77
C THR A 136 35.32 12.87 -13.53
N ILE A 137 34.59 12.33 -14.51
CA ILE A 137 33.59 13.04 -15.29
C ILE A 137 32.47 13.57 -14.39
N LEU A 138 31.89 12.71 -13.54
CA LEU A 138 30.80 13.10 -12.64
C LEU A 138 31.23 14.17 -11.64
N ASN A 139 32.40 14.02 -11.02
CA ASN A 139 32.90 15.04 -10.08
C ASN A 139 33.20 16.37 -10.79
N SER A 140 33.72 16.33 -12.02
CA SER A 140 33.94 17.52 -12.84
C SER A 140 32.61 18.19 -13.21
N PHE A 141 31.62 17.41 -13.60
CA PHE A 141 30.29 17.87 -13.95
C PHE A 141 29.59 18.55 -12.76
N LEU A 142 29.61 17.92 -11.59
CA LEU A 142 28.97 18.46 -10.39
C LEU A 142 29.59 19.78 -9.93
N LYS A 143 30.89 19.98 -10.17
CA LYS A 143 31.63 21.22 -9.84
C LYS A 143 31.52 22.29 -10.92
N ARG A 144 31.08 21.94 -12.13
CA ARG A 144 30.94 22.90 -13.24
C ARG A 144 29.83 23.91 -12.90
N PRO A 145 30.09 25.22 -13.03
CA PRO A 145 29.03 26.21 -12.89
C PRO A 145 27.98 26.07 -13.99
N TYR A 146 26.70 26.06 -13.63
CA TYR A 146 25.59 25.95 -14.59
C TYR A 146 24.79 27.24 -14.78
N GLN A 147 24.81 28.15 -13.80
CA GLN A 147 24.19 29.47 -13.89
C GLN A 147 24.95 30.46 -12.99
N GLY A 148 25.71 31.38 -13.60
CA GLY A 148 26.65 32.23 -12.86
C GLY A 148 27.68 31.39 -12.10
N ASN A 149 27.81 31.58 -10.79
CA ASN A 149 28.74 30.83 -9.92
C ASN A 149 28.08 29.62 -9.21
N GLN A 150 26.87 29.21 -9.59
CA GLN A 150 26.17 28.09 -8.94
C GLN A 150 26.64 26.74 -9.50
N THR A 151 26.89 25.77 -8.60
CA THR A 151 27.29 24.39 -8.94
C THR A 151 26.26 23.37 -8.44
N LEU A 152 26.34 22.13 -8.92
CA LEU A 152 25.49 21.02 -8.48
C LEU A 152 26.08 20.26 -7.29
N GLU A 153 27.29 20.60 -6.85
CA GLU A 153 28.06 19.83 -5.87
C GLU A 153 27.35 19.67 -4.52
N ALA A 154 26.59 20.66 -4.07
CA ALA A 154 25.85 20.60 -2.82
C ALA A 154 24.50 19.85 -2.92
N LEU A 155 24.07 19.49 -4.13
CA LEU A 155 22.78 18.82 -4.34
C LEU A 155 22.92 17.29 -4.21
N PRO A 156 21.83 16.58 -3.84
CA PRO A 156 21.82 15.12 -3.80
C PRO A 156 22.16 14.52 -5.16
N LEU A 157 23.02 13.50 -5.17
CA LEU A 157 23.37 12.70 -6.35
C LEU A 157 22.65 11.35 -6.28
N TYR A 158 21.94 11.01 -7.35
CA TYR A 158 21.31 9.71 -7.56
C TYR A 158 21.93 9.03 -8.76
N LEU A 159 21.99 7.70 -8.71
CA LEU A 159 22.48 6.87 -9.80
C LEU A 159 21.34 5.99 -10.30
N ALA A 160 21.26 5.79 -11.60
CA ALA A 160 20.38 4.83 -12.21
C ALA A 160 21.12 4.12 -13.35
N GLY A 161 20.88 2.83 -13.51
CA GLY A 161 21.43 2.11 -14.64
C GLY A 161 20.60 0.92 -15.06
N VAL A 162 20.84 0.49 -16.28
CA VAL A 162 20.15 -0.62 -16.95
C VAL A 162 21.16 -1.70 -17.32
N SER A 163 20.84 -2.97 -17.08
CA SER A 163 21.71 -4.10 -17.43
C SER A 163 23.16 -3.90 -16.93
N SER A 164 24.18 -3.90 -17.80
CA SER A 164 25.58 -3.60 -17.44
C SER A 164 25.73 -2.27 -16.69
N GLY A 165 25.00 -1.24 -17.11
CA GLY A 165 24.95 0.06 -16.44
C GLY A 165 24.33 -0.04 -15.03
N ALA A 166 23.38 -0.95 -14.81
CA ALA A 166 22.81 -1.19 -13.48
C ALA A 166 23.83 -1.82 -12.53
N ALA A 167 24.54 -2.86 -13.00
CA ALA A 167 25.64 -3.48 -12.25
C ALA A 167 26.76 -2.47 -11.95
N PHE A 168 27.03 -1.55 -12.87
CA PHE A 168 27.99 -0.46 -12.69
C PHE A 168 27.49 0.58 -11.67
N ALA A 169 26.23 1.01 -11.77
CA ALA A 169 25.58 1.95 -10.84
C ALA A 169 25.54 1.43 -9.40
N LEU A 170 25.35 0.11 -9.21
CA LEU A 170 25.43 -0.53 -7.89
C LEU A 170 26.85 -0.47 -7.31
N LYS A 171 27.90 -0.49 -8.13
CA LYS A 171 29.28 -0.50 -7.62
C LYS A 171 29.88 0.90 -7.44
N LEU A 172 29.41 1.86 -8.22
CA LEU A 172 29.95 3.21 -8.28
C LEU A 172 29.91 4.01 -6.96
N PRO A 173 28.90 3.87 -6.06
CA PRO A 173 28.88 4.58 -4.77
C PRO A 173 30.13 4.36 -3.94
N MET A 174 30.75 3.19 -4.04
CA MET A 174 31.98 2.85 -3.31
C MET A 174 33.22 3.61 -3.82
N ALA A 175 33.14 4.20 -5.01
CA ALA A 175 34.26 4.81 -5.71
C ALA A 175 34.22 6.34 -5.73
N LEU A 176 33.02 6.92 -5.58
CA LEU A 176 32.78 8.34 -5.83
C LEU A 176 33.42 9.27 -4.79
N GLY A 177 33.82 8.74 -3.63
CA GLY A 177 34.39 9.52 -2.53
C GLY A 177 33.41 10.53 -1.91
N ARG A 178 32.11 10.38 -2.20
CA ARG A 178 31.03 11.25 -1.71
C ARG A 178 29.73 10.46 -1.51
N PRO A 179 28.81 10.94 -0.67
CA PRO A 179 27.51 10.28 -0.49
C PRO A 179 26.68 10.27 -1.78
N VAL A 180 26.05 9.12 -2.03
CA VAL A 180 24.99 8.94 -3.02
C VAL A 180 23.66 8.84 -2.27
N ALA A 181 22.62 9.50 -2.77
CA ALA A 181 21.32 9.60 -2.11
C ALA A 181 20.37 8.43 -2.46
N GLY A 182 20.63 7.71 -3.55
CA GLY A 182 19.90 6.50 -3.94
C GLY A 182 20.43 5.90 -5.24
N VAL A 183 20.19 4.60 -5.43
CA VAL A 183 20.58 3.85 -6.63
C VAL A 183 19.37 3.09 -7.21
N ILE A 184 19.12 3.23 -8.51
CA ILE A 184 18.14 2.43 -9.25
C ILE A 184 18.90 1.42 -10.11
N SER A 185 18.56 0.15 -9.96
CA SER A 185 19.13 -0.95 -10.73
C SER A 185 18.03 -1.62 -11.55
N GLU A 186 18.02 -1.38 -12.87
CA GLU A 186 17.05 -1.98 -13.78
C GLU A 186 17.61 -3.21 -14.46
N VAL A 187 16.83 -4.29 -14.39
CA VAL A 187 17.04 -5.56 -15.10
C VAL A 187 18.46 -6.12 -14.99
N LEU A 188 19.17 -5.83 -13.89
CA LEU A 188 20.37 -6.56 -13.46
C LEU A 188 20.64 -6.35 -11.96
N GLY A 189 21.20 -7.39 -11.34
CA GLY A 189 21.89 -7.31 -10.05
C GLY A 189 23.37 -7.69 -10.21
N VAL A 190 24.18 -7.53 -9.19
CA VAL A 190 25.58 -7.98 -9.17
C VAL A 190 25.69 -9.36 -8.50
N LEU A 191 26.84 -10.02 -8.62
CA LEU A 191 27.02 -11.33 -7.97
C LEU A 191 27.29 -11.05 -6.49
N PRO A 192 26.74 -11.83 -5.54
CA PRO A 192 27.05 -11.68 -4.12
C PRO A 192 28.56 -11.63 -3.82
N SER A 193 29.35 -12.47 -4.51
CA SER A 193 30.81 -12.50 -4.39
C SER A 193 31.53 -11.29 -4.99
N ALA A 194 30.86 -10.51 -5.84
CA ALA A 194 31.40 -9.30 -6.45
C ALA A 194 31.17 -8.04 -5.62
N TRP A 195 30.51 -8.17 -4.46
CA TRP A 195 30.42 -7.11 -3.47
C TRP A 195 31.61 -7.16 -2.51
N ASN A 196 32.23 -6.01 -2.23
CA ASN A 196 33.18 -5.89 -1.12
C ASN A 196 32.40 -5.57 0.17
N MET A 197 31.82 -6.60 0.79
CA MET A 197 30.82 -6.47 1.87
C MET A 197 31.38 -5.86 3.17
N ASP A 198 32.67 -5.99 3.42
CA ASP A 198 33.30 -5.61 4.71
C ASP A 198 33.23 -4.10 4.98
N TRP A 199 32.97 -3.28 3.96
CA TRP A 199 32.93 -1.82 4.06
C TRP A 199 31.52 -1.21 4.00
N MET A 200 30.48 -1.97 3.60
CA MET A 200 29.22 -1.35 3.17
C MET A 200 28.32 -0.81 4.29
N GLY A 201 28.26 -1.49 5.44
CA GLY A 201 27.55 -1.03 6.66
C GLY A 201 26.22 -0.28 6.40
N SER A 202 25.91 0.72 7.24
CA SER A 202 24.75 1.61 7.08
C SER A 202 25.00 2.79 6.12
N HIS A 203 26.13 2.81 5.41
CA HIS A 203 26.58 3.94 4.59
C HIS A 203 26.25 3.79 3.11
N TYR A 204 25.90 2.58 2.67
CA TYR A 204 25.51 2.32 1.29
C TYR A 204 24.11 2.92 1.00
N PRO A 205 23.90 3.55 -0.18
CA PRO A 205 22.66 4.27 -0.50
C PRO A 205 21.42 3.35 -0.51
N PRO A 206 20.23 3.89 -0.18
CA PRO A 206 18.96 3.22 -0.47
C PRO A 206 18.92 2.76 -1.93
N THR A 207 18.48 1.53 -2.17
CA THR A 207 18.59 0.89 -3.49
C THR A 207 17.27 0.30 -3.94
N LEU A 208 16.81 0.67 -5.12
CA LEU A 208 15.62 0.12 -5.76
C LEU A 208 16.00 -0.76 -6.94
N PHE A 209 15.28 -1.87 -7.08
CA PHE A 209 15.41 -2.75 -8.23
C PHE A 209 14.15 -2.69 -9.10
N VAL A 210 14.34 -2.66 -10.42
CA VAL A 210 13.28 -2.94 -11.40
C VAL A 210 13.60 -4.29 -12.01
N SER A 211 12.77 -5.29 -11.75
CA SER A 211 13.03 -6.68 -12.10
C SER A 211 11.97 -7.21 -13.06
N MET A 212 12.41 -7.96 -14.06
CA MET A 212 11.56 -8.66 -15.01
C MET A 212 11.56 -10.15 -14.68
N PRO A 213 10.45 -10.72 -14.13
CA PRO A 213 10.42 -12.11 -13.70
C PRO A 213 10.63 -13.15 -14.81
N ARG A 214 10.48 -12.77 -16.09
CA ARG A 214 10.74 -13.67 -17.21
C ARG A 214 12.24 -13.94 -17.39
N ASP A 215 13.09 -12.97 -17.05
CA ASP A 215 14.54 -13.18 -16.96
C ASP A 215 14.87 -13.81 -15.60
N LEU A 216 14.76 -15.13 -15.54
CA LEU A 216 14.95 -15.89 -14.30
C LEU A 216 16.34 -15.67 -13.69
N THR A 217 17.38 -15.67 -14.52
CA THR A 217 18.77 -15.55 -14.06
C THR A 217 19.00 -14.22 -13.38
N THR A 218 18.55 -13.14 -13.99
CA THR A 218 18.69 -11.82 -13.39
C THR A 218 17.74 -11.60 -12.22
N ALA A 219 16.50 -12.07 -12.30
CA ALA A 219 15.54 -11.94 -11.21
C ALA A 219 16.05 -12.62 -9.93
N ASP A 220 16.67 -13.79 -10.06
CA ASP A 220 17.33 -14.50 -8.95
C ASP A 220 18.52 -13.73 -8.41
N ARG A 221 19.31 -13.10 -9.29
CA ARG A 221 20.47 -12.28 -8.88
C ARG A 221 20.05 -11.02 -8.12
N ILE A 222 19.03 -10.32 -8.60
CA ILE A 222 18.43 -9.17 -7.91
C ILE A 222 17.91 -9.59 -6.54
N LYS A 223 17.24 -10.74 -6.45
CA LYS A 223 16.73 -11.24 -5.17
C LYS A 223 17.86 -11.48 -4.16
N GLN A 224 18.97 -12.07 -4.59
CA GLN A 224 20.15 -12.28 -3.76
C GLN A 224 20.76 -10.95 -3.28
N ASP A 225 20.88 -9.96 -4.16
CA ASP A 225 21.34 -8.62 -3.81
C ASP A 225 20.43 -7.95 -2.78
N MET A 226 19.11 -8.05 -2.95
CA MET A 226 18.16 -7.49 -1.98
C MET A 226 18.28 -8.15 -0.61
N GLU A 227 18.40 -9.48 -0.56
CA GLU A 227 18.62 -10.21 0.69
C GLU A 227 19.90 -9.74 1.38
N LEU A 228 20.96 -9.54 0.60
CA LEU A 228 22.24 -9.03 1.07
C LEU A 228 22.13 -7.59 1.57
N LEU A 229 21.58 -6.66 0.80
CA LEU A 229 21.40 -5.26 1.20
C LEU A 229 20.54 -5.13 2.47
N ARG A 230 19.46 -5.91 2.58
CA ARG A 230 18.60 -5.95 3.79
C ARG A 230 19.36 -6.46 5.01
N LYS A 231 20.22 -7.47 4.84
CA LYS A 231 21.08 -7.98 5.92
C LYS A 231 21.96 -6.88 6.51
N TYR A 232 22.41 -5.92 5.70
CA TYR A 232 23.23 -4.78 6.14
C TYR A 232 22.42 -3.52 6.50
N GLY A 233 21.09 -3.61 6.55
CA GLY A 233 20.22 -2.51 6.94
C GLY A 233 20.05 -1.42 5.87
N VAL A 234 20.45 -1.69 4.64
CA VAL A 234 20.21 -0.78 3.50
C VAL A 234 18.72 -0.83 3.14
N PRO A 235 18.02 0.31 3.09
CA PRO A 235 16.65 0.34 2.59
C PRO A 235 16.61 -0.14 1.15
N THR A 236 15.83 -1.18 0.87
CA THR A 236 15.68 -1.71 -0.48
C THR A 236 14.30 -2.30 -0.72
N ASP A 237 13.81 -2.07 -1.93
CA ASP A 237 12.52 -2.54 -2.42
C ASP A 237 12.59 -2.77 -3.94
N MET A 238 11.58 -3.41 -4.51
CA MET A 238 11.60 -3.85 -5.91
C MET A 238 10.27 -3.64 -6.62
N ILE A 239 10.35 -3.27 -7.88
CA ILE A 239 9.24 -3.20 -8.84
C ILE A 239 9.34 -4.42 -9.74
N LEU A 240 8.22 -5.12 -9.92
CA LEU A 240 8.12 -6.25 -10.84
C LEU A 240 7.47 -5.78 -12.14
N VAL A 241 8.13 -6.04 -13.26
CA VAL A 241 7.65 -5.71 -14.60
C VAL A 241 7.30 -6.99 -15.34
N TYR A 242 6.02 -7.14 -15.65
CA TYR A 242 5.49 -8.29 -16.37
C TYR A 242 5.26 -7.93 -17.84
N SER A 243 5.18 -8.97 -18.68
CA SER A 243 4.84 -8.81 -20.09
C SER A 243 3.49 -8.12 -20.27
N GLN A 244 3.40 -7.27 -21.28
CA GLN A 244 2.22 -6.45 -21.54
C GLN A 244 1.54 -6.84 -22.85
N LEU A 245 0.24 -6.58 -22.92
CA LEU A 245 -0.50 -6.70 -24.15
C LEU A 245 -0.06 -5.59 -25.10
N LEU A 246 0.20 -5.96 -26.35
CA LEU A 246 0.56 -5.03 -27.40
C LEU A 246 -0.71 -4.39 -27.97
N SER A 247 -1.29 -3.44 -27.24
CA SER A 247 -2.45 -2.68 -27.73
C SER A 247 -2.13 -1.95 -29.03
N LEU A 248 -3.16 -1.64 -29.83
CA LEU A 248 -2.99 -0.99 -31.14
C LEU A 248 -2.22 0.33 -31.08
N ASP A 249 -2.33 1.04 -29.95
CA ASP A 249 -1.66 2.31 -29.70
C ASP A 249 -0.36 2.18 -28.87
N PHE A 250 0.04 0.97 -28.47
CA PHE A 250 1.14 0.71 -27.53
C PHE A 250 2.43 1.45 -27.91
N ILE A 251 2.89 1.26 -29.14
CA ILE A 251 4.15 1.85 -29.63
C ILE A 251 3.97 3.37 -29.77
N SER A 252 2.85 3.80 -30.35
CA SER A 252 2.58 5.24 -30.50
C SER A 252 2.42 5.97 -29.18
N ASN A 253 2.07 5.28 -28.10
CA ASN A 253 1.97 5.89 -26.77
C ASN A 253 3.34 6.15 -26.14
N ARG A 254 4.43 5.63 -26.71
CA ARG A 254 5.79 5.70 -26.15
C ARG A 254 6.76 6.41 -27.09
N SER A 255 6.69 6.11 -28.37
CA SER A 255 7.48 6.76 -29.41
C SER A 255 6.71 7.90 -30.06
N GLU A 256 7.35 9.06 -30.17
CA GLU A 256 6.86 10.19 -30.96
C GLU A 256 7.06 10.00 -32.47
N LEU A 257 7.95 9.08 -32.86
CA LEU A 257 8.22 8.75 -34.26
C LEU A 257 7.12 7.89 -34.89
N VAL A 258 6.37 7.14 -34.07
CA VAL A 258 5.34 6.21 -34.54
C VAL A 258 3.95 6.81 -34.32
N SER A 259 3.27 7.14 -35.41
CA SER A 259 1.87 7.61 -35.34
C SER A 259 0.93 6.49 -34.86
N PRO A 260 -0.24 6.81 -34.27
CA PRO A 260 -1.22 5.79 -33.86
C PRO A 260 -1.68 4.87 -34.99
N ASN A 261 -1.79 5.42 -36.21
CA ASN A 261 -2.15 4.63 -37.40
C ASN A 261 -1.05 3.64 -37.77
N VAL A 262 0.22 4.07 -37.75
CA VAL A 262 1.36 3.18 -38.02
C VAL A 262 1.49 2.13 -36.92
N SER A 263 1.33 2.51 -35.64
CA SER A 263 1.31 1.56 -34.52
C SER A 263 0.25 0.47 -34.70
N ALA A 264 -0.99 0.83 -35.07
CA ALA A 264 -2.06 -0.13 -35.31
C ALA A 264 -1.71 -1.10 -36.46
N LYS A 265 -1.12 -0.59 -37.55
CA LYS A 265 -0.62 -1.41 -38.66
C LYS A 265 0.50 -2.36 -38.23
N VAL A 266 1.44 -1.90 -37.41
CA VAL A 266 2.52 -2.72 -36.87
C VAL A 266 1.94 -3.88 -36.07
N VAL A 267 1.01 -3.62 -35.15
CA VAL A 267 0.39 -4.68 -34.34
C VAL A 267 -0.34 -5.71 -35.22
N ALA A 268 -1.13 -5.24 -36.20
CA ALA A 268 -1.83 -6.14 -37.13
C ALA A 268 -0.87 -6.97 -37.99
N ALA A 269 0.23 -6.37 -38.47
CA ALA A 269 1.26 -7.07 -39.21
C ALA A 269 1.97 -8.12 -38.34
N LEU A 270 2.32 -7.79 -37.09
CA LEU A 270 2.95 -8.72 -36.16
C LEU A 270 2.05 -9.91 -35.79
N GLN A 271 0.73 -9.71 -35.75
CA GLN A 271 -0.23 -10.82 -35.62
C GLN A 271 -0.23 -11.73 -36.85
N THR A 272 -0.18 -11.14 -38.05
CA THR A 272 -0.12 -11.89 -39.32
C THR A 272 1.19 -12.68 -39.44
N ILE A 273 2.31 -12.09 -39.03
CA ILE A 273 3.64 -12.71 -38.97
C ILE A 273 3.68 -13.83 -37.92
N GLY A 274 2.80 -13.79 -36.92
CA GLY A 274 2.72 -14.77 -35.84
C GLY A 274 3.71 -14.54 -34.69
N LEU A 275 4.31 -13.35 -34.61
CA LEU A 275 5.07 -12.92 -33.44
C LEU A 275 4.13 -12.56 -32.27
N VAL A 276 2.95 -12.03 -32.59
CA VAL A 276 1.89 -11.66 -31.64
C VAL A 276 0.68 -12.59 -31.88
N ASP A 277 0.00 -13.01 -30.81
CA ASP A 277 -1.19 -13.86 -30.91
C ASP A 277 -2.51 -13.07 -31.05
N SER A 278 -3.65 -13.77 -31.13
CA SER A 278 -4.98 -13.15 -31.21
C SER A 278 -5.38 -12.40 -29.94
N ASN A 279 -4.71 -12.63 -28.82
CA ASN A 279 -4.90 -11.93 -27.55
C ASN A 279 -3.94 -10.75 -27.37
N LEU A 280 -3.19 -10.38 -28.41
CA LEU A 280 -2.18 -9.32 -28.40
C LEU A 280 -0.98 -9.61 -27.49
N VAL A 281 -0.68 -10.90 -27.26
CA VAL A 281 0.48 -11.33 -26.47
C VAL A 281 1.65 -11.67 -27.40
N ILE A 282 2.85 -11.18 -27.08
CA ILE A 282 4.08 -11.55 -27.78
C ILE A 282 4.46 -13.00 -27.42
N LYS A 283 4.54 -13.87 -28.43
CA LYS A 283 4.71 -15.32 -28.25
C LYS A 283 6.15 -15.74 -28.00
N GLN A 284 7.10 -15.00 -28.58
CA GLN A 284 8.52 -15.33 -28.57
C GLN A 284 9.33 -14.06 -28.35
N ASP A 285 10.50 -14.20 -27.73
CA ASP A 285 11.43 -13.10 -27.53
C ASP A 285 11.76 -12.40 -28.87
N PRO A 286 11.36 -11.13 -29.07
CA PRO A 286 11.57 -10.43 -30.35
C PRO A 286 13.06 -10.23 -30.68
N ARG A 287 13.93 -10.21 -29.67
CA ARG A 287 15.39 -10.07 -29.84
C ARG A 287 16.02 -11.36 -30.35
N TYR A 288 15.60 -12.51 -29.82
CA TYR A 288 16.27 -13.80 -30.08
C TYR A 288 15.48 -14.82 -30.90
N THR A 289 14.24 -14.52 -31.30
CA THR A 289 13.45 -15.42 -32.14
C THR A 289 14.09 -15.65 -33.51
N LYS A 290 13.92 -16.86 -34.05
CA LYS A 290 14.30 -17.19 -35.44
C LYS A 290 13.27 -16.74 -36.48
N LEU A 291 12.10 -16.24 -36.04
CA LEU A 291 11.11 -15.67 -36.94
C LEU A 291 11.71 -14.43 -37.63
N PRO A 292 11.68 -14.33 -38.97
CA PRO A 292 12.21 -13.18 -39.71
C PRO A 292 11.25 -11.98 -39.63
N TRP A 293 10.73 -11.69 -38.44
CA TRP A 293 9.65 -10.75 -38.23
C TRP A 293 10.04 -9.32 -38.63
N ARG A 294 11.30 -8.92 -38.44
CA ARG A 294 11.80 -7.59 -38.83
C ARG A 294 11.68 -7.36 -40.35
N GLN A 295 12.17 -8.33 -41.13
CA GLN A 295 12.11 -8.27 -42.59
C GLN A 295 10.66 -8.27 -43.08
N GLN A 296 9.82 -9.14 -42.53
CA GLN A 296 8.40 -9.21 -42.91
C GLN A 296 7.64 -7.94 -42.50
N LEU A 297 7.92 -7.41 -41.30
CA LEU A 297 7.30 -6.17 -40.82
C LEU A 297 7.68 -4.98 -41.70
N ALA A 298 8.95 -4.87 -42.10
CA ALA A 298 9.41 -3.83 -43.03
C ALA A 298 8.68 -3.87 -44.38
N GLN A 299 8.34 -5.07 -44.88
CA GLN A 299 7.58 -5.24 -46.12
C GLN A 299 6.11 -4.89 -45.95
N MET A 300 5.52 -5.24 -44.80
CA MET A 300 4.09 -5.04 -44.53
C MET A 300 3.75 -3.61 -44.08
N VAL A 301 4.70 -2.90 -43.47
CA VAL A 301 4.53 -1.54 -42.95
C VAL A 301 5.71 -0.66 -43.40
N PRO A 302 5.80 -0.34 -44.70
CA PRO A 302 6.89 0.48 -45.24
C PRO A 302 6.94 1.89 -44.64
N GLU A 303 5.83 2.38 -44.05
CA GLU A 303 5.78 3.66 -43.35
C GLU A 303 6.78 3.77 -42.19
N LEU A 304 7.22 2.64 -41.62
CA LEU A 304 8.25 2.62 -40.59
C LEU A 304 9.56 3.22 -41.08
N SER A 305 10.02 2.86 -42.27
CA SER A 305 11.25 3.41 -42.83
C SER A 305 11.02 4.80 -43.44
N THR A 306 9.91 5.01 -44.16
CA THR A 306 9.71 6.23 -44.94
C THR A 306 9.20 7.42 -44.14
N THR A 307 8.45 7.19 -43.06
CA THR A 307 7.83 8.26 -42.26
C THR A 307 8.26 8.27 -40.80
N ALA A 308 8.43 7.10 -40.17
CA ALA A 308 8.89 7.02 -38.78
C ALA A 308 10.42 7.01 -38.65
N ASN A 309 11.15 6.81 -39.76
CA ASN A 309 12.60 6.63 -39.80
C ASN A 309 13.10 5.58 -38.77
N ASP A 310 12.31 4.52 -38.59
CA ASP A 310 12.61 3.42 -37.70
C ASP A 310 13.34 2.31 -38.48
N SER A 311 14.52 1.93 -37.99
CA SER A 311 15.43 1.00 -38.67
C SER A 311 15.04 -0.48 -38.51
N LEU A 312 14.17 -0.80 -37.54
CA LEU A 312 13.91 -2.16 -37.04
C LEU A 312 15.15 -2.93 -36.57
N VAL A 313 16.32 -2.28 -36.50
CA VAL A 313 17.55 -2.87 -35.97
C VAL A 313 17.43 -2.97 -34.45
N ALA A 314 17.79 -4.12 -33.88
CA ALA A 314 17.82 -4.29 -32.44
C ALA A 314 18.73 -3.23 -31.80
N ASP A 315 18.29 -2.70 -30.65
CA ASP A 315 19.03 -1.73 -29.84
C ASP A 315 19.22 -0.36 -30.55
N ALA A 316 18.50 -0.11 -31.64
CA ALA A 316 18.53 1.14 -32.42
C ALA A 316 17.16 1.50 -33.07
N SER A 317 16.08 0.86 -32.63
CA SER A 317 14.74 0.96 -33.21
C SER A 317 13.71 1.11 -32.10
N ALA A 318 12.88 2.16 -32.17
CA ALA A 318 11.80 2.36 -31.22
C ALA A 318 10.83 1.17 -31.25
N VAL A 319 10.48 0.65 -32.43
CA VAL A 319 9.61 -0.54 -32.51
C VAL A 319 10.27 -1.77 -31.88
N SER A 320 11.55 -2.04 -32.16
CA SER A 320 12.21 -3.23 -31.61
C SER A 320 12.31 -3.18 -30.09
N GLU A 321 12.74 -2.04 -29.54
CA GLU A 321 12.88 -1.86 -28.10
C GLU A 321 11.53 -1.96 -27.39
N GLU A 322 10.47 -1.38 -27.97
CA GLU A 322 9.14 -1.47 -27.39
C GLU A 322 8.57 -2.89 -27.38
N LEU A 323 8.92 -3.71 -28.38
CA LEU A 323 8.54 -5.13 -28.40
C LEU A 323 9.33 -5.94 -27.36
N ASN A 324 10.64 -5.68 -27.21
CA ASN A 324 11.45 -6.31 -26.16
C ASN A 324 10.91 -5.97 -24.77
N ARG A 325 10.58 -4.69 -24.56
CA ARG A 325 10.02 -4.16 -23.33
C ARG A 325 8.64 -4.76 -23.04
N ALA A 326 7.78 -4.87 -24.06
CA ALA A 326 6.48 -5.53 -23.93
C ALA A 326 6.59 -7.02 -23.60
N TYR A 327 7.61 -7.71 -24.13
CA TYR A 327 7.90 -9.10 -23.81
C TYR A 327 8.42 -9.29 -22.38
N ALA A 328 9.04 -8.23 -21.83
CA ALA A 328 9.54 -8.13 -20.47
C ALA A 328 10.59 -9.19 -20.13
N ASN A 329 11.63 -9.30 -20.97
CA ASN A 329 12.79 -10.16 -20.74
C ASN A 329 14.09 -9.36 -20.92
N HIS A 330 14.65 -8.87 -19.80
CA HIS A 330 15.91 -8.12 -19.78
C HIS A 330 15.90 -6.82 -20.62
N GLU A 331 14.95 -5.90 -20.35
CA GLU A 331 14.83 -4.64 -21.09
C GLU A 331 14.66 -3.40 -20.18
N ILE A 332 15.08 -2.22 -20.64
CA ILE A 332 14.85 -0.93 -19.98
C ILE A 332 13.35 -0.64 -19.79
N VAL A 333 12.98 0.05 -18.70
CA VAL A 333 11.56 0.40 -18.44
C VAL A 333 11.40 1.80 -17.85
N GLY A 334 10.99 2.74 -18.69
CA GLY A 334 10.71 4.11 -18.32
C GLY A 334 9.50 4.30 -17.41
N ASP A 335 8.64 3.31 -17.20
CA ASP A 335 7.33 3.53 -16.56
C ASP A 335 7.37 3.95 -15.08
N TYR A 336 8.47 3.70 -14.38
CA TYR A 336 8.49 3.71 -12.92
C TYR A 336 9.43 4.73 -12.29
N LEU A 337 10.21 5.47 -13.08
CA LEU A 337 11.24 6.36 -12.53
C LEU A 337 10.68 7.40 -11.56
N THR A 338 9.54 8.00 -11.86
CA THR A 338 8.90 8.98 -10.96
C THR A 338 8.58 8.35 -9.58
N ALA A 339 8.12 7.11 -9.55
CA ALA A 339 7.86 6.38 -8.31
C ALA A 339 9.16 6.08 -7.55
N CYS A 340 10.22 5.69 -8.27
CA CYS A 340 11.55 5.45 -7.69
C CYS A 340 12.13 6.71 -7.05
N LEU A 341 12.10 7.84 -7.75
CA LEU A 341 12.58 9.13 -7.24
C LEU A 341 11.77 9.58 -6.02
N ALA A 342 10.44 9.48 -6.07
CA ALA A 342 9.58 9.79 -4.92
C ALA A 342 9.89 8.92 -3.68
N TRP A 343 10.26 7.65 -3.90
CA TRP A 343 10.65 6.75 -2.82
C TRP A 343 11.97 7.19 -2.17
N PHE A 344 12.97 7.61 -2.96
CA PHE A 344 14.22 8.13 -2.41
C PHE A 344 14.09 9.49 -1.73
N GLU A 345 13.28 10.40 -2.28
CA GLU A 345 12.96 11.68 -1.65
C GLU A 345 12.33 11.47 -0.26
N ALA A 346 11.54 10.40 -0.12
CA ALA A 346 10.99 9.94 1.14
C ALA A 346 11.95 9.05 1.97
N ARG A 347 13.22 8.91 1.55
CA ARG A 347 14.27 8.08 2.18
C ARG A 347 13.85 6.63 2.40
N GLY A 348 13.11 6.07 1.45
CA GLY A 348 12.56 4.72 1.50
C GLY A 348 11.49 4.49 2.57
N SER A 349 10.93 5.56 3.13
CA SER A 349 9.98 5.48 4.25
C SER A 349 8.50 5.42 3.84
N LEU A 350 8.22 5.40 2.53
CA LEU A 350 6.89 5.25 1.95
C LEU A 350 6.78 3.89 1.23
N PRO A 351 5.59 3.26 1.23
CA PRO A 351 5.39 2.00 0.50
C PRO A 351 5.56 2.20 -1.01
N LEU A 352 6.51 1.50 -1.63
CA LEU A 352 6.79 1.63 -3.05
C LEU A 352 5.59 1.26 -3.93
N SER A 353 4.84 0.22 -3.55
CA SER A 353 3.62 -0.18 -4.28
C SER A 353 2.56 0.92 -4.38
N GLY A 354 2.42 1.74 -3.33
CA GLY A 354 1.53 2.91 -3.34
C GLY A 354 2.05 4.01 -4.26
N LEU A 355 3.38 4.21 -4.31
CA LEU A 355 4.02 5.17 -5.22
C LEU A 355 3.90 4.72 -6.68
N VAL A 356 4.09 3.43 -6.97
CA VAL A 356 3.89 2.86 -8.32
C VAL A 356 2.45 3.03 -8.77
N GLN A 357 1.46 2.77 -7.90
CA GLN A 357 0.06 3.01 -8.23
C GLN A 357 -0.25 4.49 -8.51
N GLN A 358 0.43 5.40 -7.82
CA GLN A 358 0.18 6.83 -7.92
C GLN A 358 0.92 7.49 -9.08
N PHE A 359 2.14 7.07 -9.37
CA PHE A 359 3.08 7.76 -10.24
C PHE A 359 3.62 6.91 -11.39
N GLY A 360 3.31 5.60 -11.45
CA GLY A 360 3.65 4.78 -12.60
C GLY A 360 2.96 5.34 -13.84
N SER A 361 3.68 5.55 -14.93
CA SER A 361 3.13 6.17 -16.15
C SER A 361 1.93 5.39 -16.70
N ILE A 362 1.93 4.06 -16.57
CA ILE A 362 0.82 3.17 -16.92
C ILE A 362 -0.47 3.49 -16.14
N ALA A 363 -0.34 4.04 -14.93
CA ALA A 363 -1.46 4.35 -14.04
C ALA A 363 -1.97 5.80 -14.18
N LEU A 364 -1.29 6.67 -14.95
CA LEU A 364 -1.70 8.05 -15.16
C LEU A 364 -2.85 8.12 -16.20
N PRO A 365 -4.07 8.55 -15.82
CA PRO A 365 -5.21 8.54 -16.74
C PRO A 365 -4.99 9.52 -17.90
N GLY A 366 -5.05 9.02 -19.13
CA GLY A 366 -5.00 9.84 -20.34
C GLY A 366 -3.62 10.39 -20.73
N GLU A 367 -2.56 10.07 -19.98
CA GLU A 367 -1.19 10.47 -20.33
C GLU A 367 -0.48 9.35 -21.09
N ARG A 368 -0.12 9.61 -22.35
CA ARG A 368 0.80 8.75 -23.09
C ARG A 368 2.22 9.04 -22.60
N LEU A 369 3.08 8.02 -22.52
CA LEU A 369 4.48 8.21 -22.15
C LEU A 369 5.18 9.23 -23.06
N ARG A 370 4.86 9.22 -24.36
CA ARG A 370 5.35 10.22 -25.33
C ARG A 370 4.92 11.66 -24.99
N ASP A 371 3.74 11.82 -24.39
CA ASP A 371 3.12 13.11 -24.08
C ASP A 371 3.53 13.64 -22.68
N LEU A 372 4.38 12.89 -21.96
CA LEU A 372 4.97 13.36 -20.71
C LEU A 372 5.80 14.61 -20.98
N THR A 373 5.45 15.69 -20.29
CA THR A 373 6.20 16.95 -20.32
C THR A 373 6.62 17.34 -18.90
N PRO A 374 7.75 18.04 -18.74
CA PRO A 374 8.19 18.55 -17.46
C PRO A 374 7.14 19.39 -16.70
N GLN A 375 6.26 20.06 -17.43
CA GLN A 375 5.15 20.86 -16.91
C GLN A 375 4.06 20.01 -16.26
N ARG A 376 3.66 18.89 -16.89
CA ARG A 376 2.51 18.06 -16.46
C ARG A 376 2.79 17.28 -15.19
N LEU A 377 3.99 16.69 -15.09
CA LEU A 377 4.41 15.92 -13.90
C LEU A 377 4.66 16.80 -12.66
N ARG A 378 4.94 18.11 -12.82
CA ARG A 378 5.00 19.08 -11.70
C ARG A 378 3.64 19.32 -11.04
N MET A 379 2.54 19.02 -11.74
CA MET A 379 1.17 19.26 -11.23
C MET A 379 0.60 18.10 -10.42
N LEU A 380 1.33 17.01 -10.21
CA LEU A 380 0.87 15.91 -9.36
C LEU A 380 1.32 16.17 -7.92
N PRO A 381 0.50 16.81 -7.05
CA PRO A 381 0.80 16.81 -5.63
C PRO A 381 0.84 15.35 -5.16
N MET A 382 1.76 15.04 -4.26
CA MET A 382 1.58 13.88 -3.40
C MET A 382 0.21 14.04 -2.73
N LYS A 383 -0.82 13.31 -3.22
CA LYS A 383 -2.08 13.21 -2.47
C LYS A 383 -1.70 12.67 -1.10
N ALA A 384 -1.82 13.51 -0.09
CA ALA A 384 -1.55 13.18 1.30
C ALA A 384 -2.54 12.11 1.75
N ARG A 385 -2.27 10.84 1.42
CA ARG A 385 -2.85 9.72 2.14
C ARG A 385 -2.16 9.67 3.50
N LYS A 386 -2.98 9.84 4.55
CA LYS A 386 -2.67 9.71 5.98
C LYS A 386 -1.18 9.45 6.26
N LEU A 387 -0.41 10.53 6.39
CA LEU A 387 0.88 10.47 7.05
C LEU A 387 0.65 9.85 8.43
N ALA A 388 1.32 8.75 8.74
CA ALA A 388 1.34 8.18 10.09
C ALA A 388 1.94 9.24 11.05
N THR A 389 1.08 9.90 11.83
CA THR A 389 1.32 11.18 12.51
C THR A 389 1.80 11.05 13.95
N GLY A 390 2.92 10.33 14.16
CA GLY A 390 3.48 10.18 15.52
C GLY A 390 4.85 10.79 15.70
N LEU A 391 5.86 10.16 15.11
CA LEU A 391 7.24 10.63 15.22
C LEU A 391 7.61 11.73 14.22
N ARG A 392 6.83 11.88 13.14
CA ARG A 392 7.19 12.77 12.02
C ARG A 392 6.88 14.23 12.28
N LEU A 393 5.89 14.58 13.11
CA LEU A 393 5.53 15.98 13.38
C LEU A 393 6.60 16.70 14.21
N THR A 394 7.18 16.04 15.21
CA THR A 394 8.25 16.62 16.04
C THR A 394 9.55 16.77 15.26
N ALA A 395 9.93 15.75 14.47
CA ALA A 395 11.09 15.84 13.59
C ALA A 395 10.91 16.92 12.52
N ALA A 396 9.72 17.00 11.89
CA ALA A 396 9.38 18.04 10.93
C ALA A 396 9.38 19.43 11.57
N ALA A 397 8.88 19.58 12.80
CA ALA A 397 8.91 20.86 13.52
C ALA A 397 10.34 21.37 13.77
N LEU A 398 11.32 20.46 13.83
CA LEU A 398 12.73 20.79 14.02
C LEU A 398 13.46 21.10 12.71
N VAL A 399 12.84 20.88 11.54
CA VAL A 399 13.48 21.14 10.23
C VAL A 399 13.66 22.64 10.00
N CYS A 400 12.60 23.43 10.15
CA CYS A 400 12.68 24.90 10.13
C CYS A 400 11.39 25.55 10.68
N LYS A 401 11.42 26.87 10.91
CA LYS A 401 10.25 27.64 11.40
C LYS A 401 9.00 27.49 10.53
N ARG A 402 9.16 27.28 9.21
CA ARG A 402 8.04 27.07 8.29
C ARG A 402 7.40 25.70 8.48
N TRP A 403 8.21 24.64 8.57
CA TRP A 403 7.72 23.31 8.86
C TRP A 403 7.10 23.24 10.26
N GLN A 404 7.70 23.89 11.25
CA GLN A 404 7.11 24.07 12.57
C GLN A 404 5.69 24.67 12.46
N ARG A 405 5.52 25.80 11.78
CA ARG A 405 4.19 26.41 11.56
C ARG A 405 3.23 25.48 10.81
N LEU A 406 3.72 24.72 9.85
CA LEU A 406 2.90 23.84 9.01
C LEU A 406 2.42 22.60 9.79
N VAL A 407 3.28 21.99 10.60
CA VAL A 407 2.93 20.83 11.43
C VAL A 407 2.20 21.18 12.71
N THR A 408 2.23 22.46 13.11
CA THR A 408 1.40 23.00 14.20
C THR A 408 0.20 23.79 13.69
N CYS A 409 -0.07 23.77 12.37
CA CYS A 409 -1.23 24.44 11.79
C CYS A 409 -2.51 23.71 12.25
N PRO A 410 -3.55 24.43 12.72
CA PRO A 410 -4.82 23.82 13.14
C PRO A 410 -5.40 22.86 12.10
N ASP A 411 -5.31 23.18 10.80
CA ASP A 411 -5.85 22.33 9.73
C ASP A 411 -5.17 20.97 9.65
N VAL A 412 -3.87 20.91 9.91
CA VAL A 412 -3.11 19.64 9.93
C VAL A 412 -3.44 18.85 11.19
N LEU A 413 -3.60 19.52 12.33
CA LEU A 413 -3.96 18.89 13.60
C LEU A 413 -5.41 18.37 13.62
N HIS A 414 -6.30 18.99 12.84
CA HIS A 414 -7.66 18.51 12.62
C HIS A 414 -7.72 17.14 11.94
N LEU A 415 -6.70 16.76 11.16
CA LEU A 415 -6.64 15.45 10.47
C LEU A 415 -6.42 14.28 11.44
N GLY A 416 -5.94 14.57 12.65
CA GLY A 416 -5.69 13.59 13.71
C GLY A 416 -4.21 13.25 13.89
N VAL A 417 -3.86 12.94 15.14
CA VAL A 417 -2.50 12.65 15.59
C VAL A 417 -2.44 11.25 16.17
N THR A 418 -1.47 10.45 15.73
CA THR A 418 -1.24 9.10 16.27
C THR A 418 0.17 9.02 16.85
N ALA A 419 0.33 9.12 18.16
CA ALA A 419 1.61 9.04 18.86
C ALA A 419 1.98 7.59 19.21
N THR A 420 2.89 6.97 18.47
CA THR A 420 3.46 5.64 18.81
C THR A 420 4.77 5.77 19.58
N ILE A 421 4.79 5.36 20.84
CA ILE A 421 5.92 5.44 21.77
C ILE A 421 6.25 4.03 22.27
N SER A 422 7.09 3.30 21.54
CA SER A 422 7.44 1.91 21.90
C SER A 422 8.93 1.60 21.91
N LYS A 423 9.78 2.44 21.28
CA LYS A 423 11.23 2.24 21.22
C LYS A 423 12.01 3.57 21.19
N PRO A 424 13.21 3.63 21.80
CA PRO A 424 13.80 2.58 22.63
C PRO A 424 13.09 2.52 24.01
N PRO A 425 12.96 1.34 24.64
CA PRO A 425 12.08 1.17 25.80
C PRO A 425 12.48 1.95 27.06
N ASP A 426 13.76 2.27 27.19
CA ASP A 426 14.36 3.06 28.26
C ASP A 426 14.04 4.56 28.18
N GLN A 427 13.51 5.04 27.05
CA GLN A 427 13.13 6.44 26.84
C GLN A 427 11.61 6.66 26.84
N ILE A 428 10.83 5.65 27.18
CA ILE A 428 9.36 5.74 27.08
C ILE A 428 8.80 6.87 27.96
N LEU A 429 9.26 6.97 29.22
CA LEU A 429 8.80 8.02 30.14
C LEU A 429 9.09 9.43 29.59
N GLU A 430 10.31 9.70 29.15
CA GLU A 430 10.71 11.01 28.60
C GLU A 430 9.93 11.38 27.34
N ARG A 431 9.61 10.38 26.51
CA ARG A 431 8.80 10.57 25.30
C ARG A 431 7.35 10.88 25.61
N VAL A 432 6.76 10.22 26.62
CA VAL A 432 5.40 10.55 27.08
C VAL A 432 5.36 11.95 27.71
N GLN A 433 6.36 12.33 28.50
CA GLN A 433 6.49 13.71 29.03
C GLN A 433 6.61 14.74 27.90
N SER A 434 7.33 14.40 26.84
CA SER A 434 7.46 15.25 25.66
C SER A 434 6.15 15.38 24.89
N LEU A 435 5.40 14.28 24.77
CA LEU A 435 4.04 14.31 24.23
C LEU A 435 3.13 15.21 25.06
N ARG A 436 3.18 15.15 26.39
CA ARG A 436 2.41 16.05 27.25
C ARG A 436 2.70 17.52 26.96
N ARG A 437 3.99 17.91 26.94
CA ARG A 437 4.41 19.29 26.62
C ARG A 437 3.95 19.75 25.24
N TRP A 438 3.84 18.82 24.29
CA TRP A 438 3.29 19.11 22.98
C TRP A 438 1.77 19.30 23.05
N LEU A 439 1.05 18.40 23.73
CA LEU A 439 -0.40 18.49 23.92
C LEU A 439 -0.81 19.78 24.64
N THR A 440 -0.06 20.23 25.64
CA THR A 440 -0.35 21.48 26.36
C THR A 440 -0.39 22.70 25.43
N ARG A 441 0.34 22.66 24.30
CA ARG A 441 0.38 23.75 23.32
C ARG A 441 -0.65 23.61 22.20
N HIS A 442 -1.10 22.39 21.92
CA HIS A 442 -1.77 22.08 20.66
C HIS A 442 -3.11 21.35 20.80
N ALA A 443 -3.48 20.90 22.01
CA ALA A 443 -4.69 20.12 22.25
C ALA A 443 -5.98 20.86 21.83
N GLY A 444 -6.02 22.19 21.93
CA GLY A 444 -7.18 23.00 21.54
C GLY A 444 -7.52 22.98 20.05
N SER A 445 -6.65 22.44 19.20
CA SER A 445 -6.89 22.30 17.75
C SER A 445 -6.93 20.83 17.30
N LEU A 446 -7.01 19.89 18.24
CA LEU A 446 -6.86 18.47 17.94
C LEU A 446 -8.22 17.79 17.97
N ARG A 447 -8.67 17.27 16.82
CA ARG A 447 -9.97 16.57 16.72
C ARG A 447 -9.89 15.07 16.95
N SER A 448 -8.74 14.45 16.70
CA SER A 448 -8.53 13.01 16.84
C SER A 448 -7.15 12.73 17.42
N LEU A 449 -7.09 11.99 18.52
CA LEU A 449 -5.86 11.57 19.20
C LEU A 449 -5.79 10.07 19.33
N GLU A 450 -4.71 9.46 18.89
CA GLU A 450 -4.35 8.07 19.19
C GLU A 450 -3.00 8.06 19.90
N ILE A 451 -2.89 7.35 21.02
CA ILE A 451 -1.63 7.15 21.74
C ILE A 451 -1.38 5.65 21.83
N ALA A 452 -0.33 5.16 21.17
CA ALA A 452 0.12 3.78 21.23
C ALA A 452 1.41 3.67 22.05
N LEU A 453 1.35 3.07 23.24
CA LEU A 453 2.44 3.07 24.23
C LEU A 453 3.00 1.65 24.46
N GLY A 454 4.31 1.48 24.39
CA GLY A 454 5.01 0.26 24.78
C GLY A 454 5.29 0.18 26.28
N ALA A 455 5.73 -1.00 26.74
CA ALA A 455 6.21 -1.16 28.12
C ALA A 455 7.69 -0.74 28.24
N PRO A 456 8.05 0.08 29.26
CA PRO A 456 9.46 0.29 29.62
C PRO A 456 10.14 -1.03 29.98
N THR A 457 11.42 -1.19 29.63
CA THR A 457 12.22 -2.38 29.98
C THR A 457 12.75 -2.35 31.42
N LYS A 458 12.79 -1.18 32.05
CA LYS A 458 13.32 -0.96 33.40
C LYS A 458 12.27 -1.25 34.49
N ALA A 459 12.68 -1.11 35.75
CA ALA A 459 11.94 -1.48 36.96
C ALA A 459 10.45 -1.06 36.97
N LEU A 460 9.63 -1.78 37.75
CA LEU A 460 8.18 -1.57 37.90
C LEU A 460 7.79 -0.10 38.19
N SER A 461 8.67 0.67 38.84
CA SER A 461 8.51 2.09 39.14
C SER A 461 8.43 2.98 37.89
N GLU A 462 9.24 2.72 36.86
CA GLU A 462 9.22 3.49 35.61
C GLU A 462 7.97 3.21 34.78
N SER A 463 7.50 1.95 34.79
CA SER A 463 6.21 1.60 34.17
C SER A 463 5.07 2.38 34.82
N LYS A 464 5.00 2.42 36.16
CA LYS A 464 4.00 3.24 36.88
C LYS A 464 4.13 4.72 36.57
N ALA A 465 5.34 5.27 36.50
CA ALA A 465 5.56 6.67 36.15
C ALA A 465 5.06 7.01 34.73
N ALA A 466 5.32 6.13 33.75
CA ALA A 466 4.84 6.29 32.38
C ALA A 466 3.30 6.25 32.30
N GLN A 467 2.66 5.41 33.12
CA GLN A 467 1.20 5.34 33.22
C GLN A 467 0.59 6.63 33.78
N VAL A 468 1.16 7.17 34.87
CA VAL A 468 0.73 8.46 35.44
C VAL A 468 0.88 9.59 34.41
N GLU A 469 1.98 9.58 33.65
CA GLU A 469 2.22 10.62 32.65
C GLU A 469 1.29 10.48 31.43
N LEU A 470 0.95 9.25 31.02
CA LEU A 470 -0.11 9.00 30.03
C LEU A 470 -1.43 9.63 30.49
N GLY A 471 -1.77 9.47 31.76
CA GLY A 471 -2.92 10.12 32.37
C GLY A 471 -2.95 11.63 32.23
N ARG A 472 -1.81 12.26 32.49
CA ARG A 472 -1.68 13.71 32.32
C ARG A 472 -1.79 14.12 30.85
N CYS A 473 -1.33 13.29 29.90
CA CYS A 473 -1.55 13.55 28.48
C CYS A 473 -3.05 13.54 28.14
N LEU A 474 -3.78 12.53 28.61
CA LEU A 474 -5.22 12.41 28.39
C LEU A 474 -5.98 13.58 29.02
N ALA A 475 -5.66 13.95 30.25
CA ALA A 475 -6.26 15.09 30.94
C ALA A 475 -6.04 16.41 30.18
N VAL A 476 -4.83 16.65 29.65
CA VAL A 476 -4.53 17.85 28.85
C VAL A 476 -5.28 17.84 27.51
N ALA A 477 -5.31 16.70 26.83
CA ALA A 477 -5.99 16.56 25.54
C ALA A 477 -7.51 16.77 25.69
N CYS A 478 -8.12 16.08 26.64
CA CYS A 478 -9.54 16.15 26.94
C CYS A 478 -9.94 17.53 27.53
N GLY A 479 -9.12 18.09 28.43
CA GLY A 479 -9.38 19.39 29.05
C GLY A 479 -9.40 20.58 28.08
N ALA A 480 -8.78 20.44 26.90
CA ALA A 480 -8.81 21.46 25.86
C ALA A 480 -10.14 21.51 25.09
N GLY A 481 -11.02 20.50 25.23
CA GLY A 481 -12.39 20.51 24.71
C GLY A 481 -12.56 20.37 23.19
N ALA A 482 -11.49 20.10 22.43
CA ALA A 482 -11.56 19.96 20.96
C ALA A 482 -11.54 18.51 20.47
N VAL A 483 -11.09 17.56 21.30
CA VAL A 483 -10.89 16.15 20.92
C VAL A 483 -12.25 15.47 20.79
N GLN A 484 -12.53 14.93 19.60
CA GLN A 484 -13.75 14.18 19.30
C GLN A 484 -13.51 12.67 19.31
N ARG A 485 -12.33 12.24 18.85
CA ARG A 485 -11.93 10.83 18.80
C ARG A 485 -10.69 10.60 19.64
N LEU A 486 -10.78 9.70 20.61
CA LEU A 486 -9.68 9.34 21.51
C LEU A 486 -9.42 7.84 21.45
N ALA A 487 -8.18 7.46 21.14
CA ALA A 487 -7.73 6.08 21.11
C ALA A 487 -6.48 5.89 21.98
N VAL A 488 -6.48 4.87 22.81
CA VAL A 488 -5.33 4.46 23.62
C VAL A 488 -5.01 3.01 23.31
N ARG A 489 -3.78 2.75 22.87
CA ARG A 489 -3.30 1.43 22.52
C ARG A 489 -2.10 1.06 23.38
N TRP A 490 -2.14 -0.11 23.98
CA TRP A 490 -1.06 -0.69 24.74
C TRP A 490 -0.32 -1.72 23.90
N LEU A 491 1.00 -1.56 23.81
CA LEU A 491 1.91 -2.43 23.05
C LEU A 491 2.82 -3.23 24.00
N GLY A 492 2.73 -2.98 25.30
CA GLY A 492 3.48 -3.71 26.32
C GLY A 492 2.90 -5.09 26.60
N LYS A 493 3.72 -5.98 27.16
CA LYS A 493 3.28 -7.31 27.62
C LYS A 493 2.74 -7.32 29.05
N SER A 494 3.04 -6.29 29.84
CA SER A 494 2.55 -6.13 31.22
C SER A 494 1.14 -5.52 31.25
N GLN A 495 0.49 -5.54 32.41
CA GLN A 495 -0.82 -4.90 32.59
C GLN A 495 -0.69 -3.36 32.64
N LEU A 496 -1.54 -2.66 31.90
CA LEU A 496 -1.73 -1.21 31.99
C LEU A 496 -2.96 -0.92 32.85
N LYS A 497 -2.86 -0.05 33.86
CA LYS A 497 -4.04 0.41 34.62
C LYS A 497 -4.45 1.80 34.16
N LEU A 498 -5.71 1.96 33.75
CA LEU A 498 -6.34 3.23 33.39
C LEU A 498 -7.54 3.48 34.31
N GLY A 499 -7.43 4.39 35.28
CA GLY A 499 -8.51 4.75 36.19
C GLY A 499 -8.65 6.26 36.33
N PRO A 500 -7.89 6.90 37.24
CA PRO A 500 -7.86 8.37 37.38
C PRO A 500 -7.62 9.10 36.03
N GLU A 501 -6.85 8.46 35.15
CA GLU A 501 -6.47 8.96 33.83
C GLU A 501 -7.64 9.12 32.88
N LEU A 502 -8.57 8.16 32.87
CA LEU A 502 -9.79 8.21 32.06
C LEU A 502 -10.87 9.06 32.74
N ALA A 503 -10.91 9.09 34.07
CA ALA A 503 -11.82 9.95 34.82
C ALA A 503 -11.64 11.44 34.47
N ALA A 504 -10.41 11.86 34.14
CA ALA A 504 -10.12 13.22 33.68
C ALA A 504 -10.76 13.57 32.33
N CYS A 505 -11.09 12.58 31.49
CA CYS A 505 -11.85 12.82 30.26
C CYS A 505 -13.36 12.93 30.49
N GLY A 506 -13.87 12.57 31.67
CA GLY A 506 -15.28 12.66 32.04
C GLY A 506 -15.87 14.08 31.99
N THR A 507 -15.03 15.12 31.98
CA THR A 507 -15.45 16.52 31.82
C THR A 507 -15.44 16.98 30.36
N CYS A 508 -14.98 16.15 29.44
CA CYS A 508 -14.83 16.51 28.03
C CYS A 508 -16.11 16.20 27.26
N ALA A 509 -16.94 17.23 27.04
CA ALA A 509 -18.19 17.10 26.30
C ALA A 509 -17.99 16.83 24.79
N SER A 510 -16.77 16.95 24.26
CA SER A 510 -16.51 16.81 22.82
C SER A 510 -16.20 15.37 22.37
N VAL A 511 -15.74 14.49 23.27
CA VAL A 511 -15.31 13.14 22.91
C VAL A 511 -16.54 12.28 22.59
N CYS A 512 -16.78 12.02 21.31
CA CYS A 512 -17.85 11.16 20.84
C CYS A 512 -17.40 9.73 20.50
N SER A 513 -16.09 9.50 20.37
CA SER A 513 -15.53 8.18 20.09
C SER A 513 -14.35 7.85 21.01
N LEU A 514 -14.43 6.70 21.66
CA LEU A 514 -13.40 6.17 22.56
C LEU A 514 -12.95 4.76 22.10
N THR A 515 -11.65 4.56 21.98
CA THR A 515 -11.04 3.24 21.73
C THR A 515 -9.97 2.95 22.78
N ILE A 516 -10.03 1.78 23.40
CA ILE A 516 -9.00 1.26 24.31
C ILE A 516 -8.60 -0.13 23.81
N ASP A 517 -7.35 -0.29 23.40
CA ASP A 517 -6.81 -1.55 22.88
C ASP A 517 -5.61 -2.01 23.72
N GLY A 518 -5.73 -3.15 24.39
CA GLY A 518 -4.64 -3.75 25.16
C GLY A 518 -3.53 -4.40 24.33
N GLY A 519 -3.77 -4.64 23.04
CA GLY A 519 -2.80 -5.27 22.16
C GLY A 519 -2.34 -6.63 22.67
N ALA A 520 -1.05 -6.75 22.98
CA ALA A 520 -0.44 -7.98 23.51
C ALA A 520 -0.54 -8.10 25.05
N GLY A 521 -0.86 -7.02 25.75
CA GLY A 521 -1.05 -6.97 27.20
C GLY A 521 -2.53 -6.76 27.57
N ASP A 522 -2.81 -6.64 28.87
CA ASP A 522 -4.16 -6.34 29.37
C ASP A 522 -4.26 -4.90 29.84
N VAL A 523 -5.39 -4.25 29.54
CA VAL A 523 -5.72 -2.93 30.08
C VAL A 523 -6.78 -3.08 31.16
N LEU A 524 -6.42 -2.75 32.40
CA LEU A 524 -7.32 -2.68 33.53
C LEU A 524 -8.05 -1.34 33.53
N VAL A 525 -9.34 -1.33 33.20
CA VAL A 525 -10.18 -0.13 33.25
C VAL A 525 -10.72 0.02 34.68
N ALA A 526 -10.12 0.92 35.45
CA ALA A 526 -10.34 1.08 36.88
C ALA A 526 -11.18 2.33 37.25
N CYS A 527 -12.02 2.82 36.32
CA CYS A 527 -12.96 3.92 36.58
C CYS A 527 -14.29 3.76 35.81
N PRO A 528 -15.40 4.34 36.31
CA PRO A 528 -16.70 4.36 35.62
C PRO A 528 -16.62 5.13 34.31
N LEU A 529 -17.01 4.51 33.19
CA LEU A 529 -17.01 5.18 31.88
C LEU A 529 -18.26 6.04 31.65
N SER A 530 -19.29 5.90 32.48
CA SER A 530 -20.58 6.57 32.37
C SER A 530 -20.55 8.09 32.44
N ARG A 531 -19.46 8.63 33.00
CA ARG A 531 -19.22 10.08 33.03
C ARG A 531 -18.95 10.64 31.64
N LEU A 532 -18.54 9.81 30.68
CA LEU A 532 -18.29 10.22 29.30
C LEU A 532 -19.60 10.31 28.51
N THR A 533 -20.51 11.17 28.95
CA THR A 533 -21.90 11.22 28.45
C THR A 533 -22.04 11.59 26.97
N ALA A 534 -21.00 12.15 26.34
CA ALA A 534 -20.97 12.47 24.92
C ALA A 534 -20.51 11.31 24.03
N VAL A 535 -19.99 10.21 24.60
CA VAL A 535 -19.45 9.08 23.83
C VAL A 535 -20.59 8.27 23.21
N GLU A 536 -20.64 8.28 21.88
CA GLU A 536 -21.57 7.54 21.05
C GLU A 536 -20.96 6.23 20.52
N HIS A 537 -19.63 6.18 20.41
CA HIS A 537 -18.89 5.02 19.91
C HIS A 537 -17.80 4.59 20.89
N CYS A 538 -17.88 3.36 21.39
CA CYS A 538 -16.89 2.80 22.32
C CYS A 538 -16.36 1.45 21.83
N GLU A 539 -15.03 1.29 21.82
CA GLU A 539 -14.35 0.05 21.51
C GLU A 539 -13.38 -0.32 22.63
N LEU A 540 -13.59 -1.49 23.23
CA LEU A 540 -12.74 -2.07 24.26
C LEU A 540 -12.18 -3.40 23.76
N THR A 541 -10.86 -3.44 23.56
CA THR A 541 -10.13 -4.62 23.11
C THR A 541 -9.09 -5.03 24.16
N CYS A 542 -9.00 -6.31 24.52
CA CYS A 542 -8.07 -6.84 25.53
C CYS A 542 -8.13 -6.09 26.88
N CYS A 543 -9.35 -5.72 27.31
CA CYS A 543 -9.59 -4.98 28.55
C CYS A 543 -10.08 -5.90 29.69
N THR A 544 -9.74 -5.57 30.93
CA THR A 544 -10.12 -6.32 32.14
C THR A 544 -10.80 -5.43 33.17
N LYS A 545 -11.67 -6.02 34.01
CA LYS A 545 -12.48 -5.34 35.05
C LYS A 545 -13.38 -4.20 34.57
N TRP A 546 -13.68 -4.17 33.27
CA TRP A 546 -14.56 -3.20 32.63
C TRP A 546 -16.02 -3.29 33.11
N ASP A 547 -16.39 -4.42 33.71
CA ASP A 547 -17.69 -4.78 34.26
C ASP A 547 -17.82 -4.46 35.77
N SER A 548 -16.72 -4.58 36.52
CA SER A 548 -16.67 -4.30 37.97
C SER A 548 -16.73 -2.81 38.31
N VAL A 549 -16.57 -1.93 37.30
CA VAL A 549 -16.55 -0.48 37.47
C VAL A 549 -17.64 0.18 36.63
N ALA A 550 -18.86 0.17 37.19
CA ALA A 550 -19.99 1.08 36.96
C ALA A 550 -20.11 1.80 35.60
N SER A 551 -21.10 1.35 34.84
CA SER A 551 -21.78 1.96 33.68
C SER A 551 -20.91 2.42 32.50
N LEU A 552 -21.18 1.83 31.35
CA LEU A 552 -20.76 2.35 30.05
C LEU A 552 -21.41 3.74 29.81
N PRO A 553 -20.90 4.54 28.86
CA PRO A 553 -21.53 5.79 28.49
C PRO A 553 -23.03 5.58 28.13
N PRO A 554 -23.95 6.38 28.68
CA PRO A 554 -25.38 6.18 28.45
C PRO A 554 -25.82 6.48 27.01
N SER A 555 -25.07 7.33 26.29
CA SER A 555 -25.38 7.80 24.93
C SER A 555 -24.82 6.90 23.82
N LEU A 556 -24.40 5.67 24.13
CA LEU A 556 -23.78 4.79 23.14
C LEU A 556 -24.76 4.42 22.03
N ALA A 557 -24.36 4.70 20.79
CA ALA A 557 -24.96 4.17 19.58
C ALA A 557 -24.22 2.91 19.07
N SER A 558 -22.91 2.78 19.35
CA SER A 558 -22.09 1.63 18.96
C SER A 558 -21.15 1.18 20.08
N LEU A 559 -21.10 -0.13 20.34
CA LEU A 559 -20.22 -0.76 21.32
C LEU A 559 -19.50 -1.96 20.72
N THR A 560 -18.17 -2.03 20.89
CA THR A 560 -17.34 -3.18 20.52
C THR A 560 -16.59 -3.70 21.75
N LEU A 561 -16.70 -5.01 22.01
CA LEU A 561 -16.06 -5.71 23.12
C LEU A 561 -15.30 -6.92 22.56
N ARG A 562 -13.96 -6.91 22.57
CA ARG A 562 -13.14 -8.02 22.05
C ARG A 562 -12.03 -8.39 23.02
N GLY A 563 -11.81 -9.67 23.30
CA GLY A 563 -10.74 -10.07 24.22
C GLY A 563 -10.94 -9.56 25.65
N VAL A 564 -12.16 -9.18 26.02
CA VAL A 564 -12.46 -8.62 27.34
C VAL A 564 -12.68 -9.73 28.36
N ASN A 565 -12.04 -9.65 29.52
CA ASN A 565 -12.05 -10.72 30.53
C ASN A 565 -12.27 -10.16 31.94
N ASP A 566 -12.99 -10.87 32.79
CA ASP A 566 -12.75 -10.78 34.24
C ASP A 566 -11.84 -11.94 34.63
N TRP A 567 -10.63 -11.64 35.11
CA TRP A 567 -9.60 -12.65 35.41
C TRP A 567 -10.03 -13.64 36.50
N ASN A 568 -11.06 -13.29 37.27
CA ASN A 568 -11.53 -14.03 38.42
C ASN A 568 -12.82 -14.82 38.17
N SER A 569 -13.42 -14.73 36.99
CA SER A 569 -14.65 -15.46 36.69
C SER A 569 -14.44 -16.33 35.44
N TRP A 570 -14.54 -17.65 35.62
CA TRP A 570 -14.65 -18.60 34.51
C TRP A 570 -16.01 -18.49 33.78
N THR A 571 -16.87 -17.58 34.26
CA THR A 571 -18.21 -17.30 33.76
C THR A 571 -18.16 -16.09 32.82
N TRP A 572 -17.81 -16.31 31.55
CA TRP A 572 -17.82 -15.29 30.49
C TRP A 572 -19.27 -14.85 30.18
N LYS A 573 -19.77 -13.87 30.95
CA LYS A 573 -21.15 -13.33 30.84
C LYS A 573 -21.14 -11.86 30.43
N LEU A 574 -22.08 -11.46 29.57
CA LEU A 574 -22.32 -10.04 29.31
C LEU A 574 -22.85 -9.35 30.58
N PRO A 575 -22.36 -8.15 30.94
CA PRO A 575 -22.81 -7.44 32.13
C PRO A 575 -24.28 -7.03 32.03
N SER A 576 -25.04 -7.26 33.09
CA SER A 576 -26.48 -6.93 33.15
C SER A 576 -26.75 -5.44 32.97
N GLN A 577 -25.78 -4.58 33.31
CA GLN A 577 -25.86 -3.12 33.17
C GLN A 577 -25.96 -2.67 31.71
N MET A 578 -25.59 -3.51 30.73
CA MET A 578 -25.81 -3.19 29.31
C MET A 578 -27.30 -3.00 28.98
N SER A 579 -28.22 -3.54 29.79
CA SER A 579 -29.67 -3.37 29.60
C SER A 579 -30.12 -1.90 29.63
N ALA A 580 -29.34 -1.02 30.25
CA ALA A 580 -29.63 0.41 30.29
C ALA A 580 -29.33 1.14 28.96
N LEU A 581 -28.61 0.51 28.03
CA LEU A 581 -28.20 1.10 26.75
C LEU A 581 -29.29 0.96 25.67
N THR A 582 -30.51 1.40 25.97
CA THR A 582 -31.69 1.21 25.09
C THR A 582 -31.55 1.90 23.73
N GLY A 583 -30.69 2.92 23.62
CA GLY A 583 -30.34 3.61 22.36
C GLY A 583 -29.27 2.91 21.52
N LEU A 584 -28.69 1.79 21.98
CA LEU A 584 -27.60 1.12 21.28
C LEU A 584 -28.07 0.51 19.96
N GLN A 585 -27.47 0.95 18.85
CA GLN A 585 -27.81 0.49 17.50
C GLN A 585 -26.90 -0.63 17.00
N ARG A 586 -25.63 -0.65 17.42
CA ARG A 586 -24.63 -1.63 17.03
C ARG A 586 -23.90 -2.22 18.23
N LEU A 587 -23.83 -3.55 18.27
CA LEU A 587 -23.05 -4.30 19.25
C LEU A 587 -22.15 -5.31 18.54
N SER A 588 -20.85 -5.28 18.83
CA SER A 588 -19.88 -6.30 18.43
C SER A 588 -19.26 -6.93 19.67
N ILE A 589 -19.35 -8.25 19.78
CA ILE A 589 -18.77 -9.03 20.87
C ILE A 589 -17.86 -10.10 20.27
N GLY A 590 -16.65 -10.24 20.80
CA GLY A 590 -15.68 -11.23 20.34
C GLY A 590 -14.98 -11.98 21.46
N TYR A 591 -14.27 -13.05 21.09
CA TYR A 591 -13.60 -13.99 22.00
C TYR A 591 -13.07 -13.32 23.28
N PRO A 592 -13.48 -13.76 24.49
CA PRO A 592 -12.69 -13.48 25.67
C PRO A 592 -11.34 -14.20 25.52
N ARG A 593 -10.25 -13.58 26.00
CA ARG A 593 -8.87 -14.05 25.81
C ARG A 593 -8.62 -15.48 26.33
N SER A 594 -9.44 -15.93 27.27
CA SER A 594 -9.30 -17.20 28.00
C SER A 594 -10.45 -18.18 27.76
N GLY A 595 -11.30 -17.97 26.75
CA GLY A 595 -12.38 -18.91 26.45
C GLY A 595 -13.40 -18.40 25.44
N ALA A 596 -14.67 -18.60 25.75
CA ALA A 596 -15.78 -18.23 24.89
C ALA A 596 -17.00 -17.87 25.72
N TRP A 597 -17.87 -17.02 25.14
CA TRP A 597 -19.09 -16.58 25.80
C TRP A 597 -20.05 -17.74 26.01
N ARG A 598 -20.59 -17.87 27.23
CA ARG A 598 -21.49 -18.97 27.61
C ARG A 598 -22.87 -18.52 28.06
N ASP A 599 -23.02 -17.31 28.60
CA ASP A 599 -24.29 -16.86 29.23
C ASP A 599 -24.36 -15.32 29.29
N GLY A 600 -25.44 -14.74 29.83
CA GLY A 600 -25.64 -13.30 30.02
C GLY A 600 -26.28 -12.59 28.82
N PHE A 601 -26.71 -13.33 27.80
CA PHE A 601 -27.29 -12.77 26.57
C PHE A 601 -28.72 -12.25 26.72
N ASP A 602 -29.39 -12.49 27.85
CA ASP A 602 -30.73 -11.95 28.11
C ASP A 602 -30.76 -10.42 28.07
N VAL A 603 -29.62 -9.79 28.35
CA VAL A 603 -29.42 -8.34 28.24
C VAL A 603 -29.69 -7.81 26.83
N LEU A 604 -29.51 -8.63 25.79
CA LEU A 604 -29.75 -8.23 24.41
C LEU A 604 -31.21 -7.85 24.18
N THR A 605 -32.15 -8.50 24.87
CA THR A 605 -33.58 -8.25 24.70
C THR A 605 -34.03 -6.88 25.21
N ALA A 606 -33.24 -6.25 26.09
CA ALA A 606 -33.47 -4.89 26.57
C ALA A 606 -32.96 -3.82 25.58
N LEU A 607 -32.14 -4.20 24.59
CA LEU A 607 -31.55 -3.28 23.60
C LEU A 607 -32.51 -3.06 22.43
N THR A 608 -33.61 -2.34 22.68
CA THR A 608 -34.72 -2.18 21.73
C THR A 608 -34.35 -1.47 20.43
N SER A 609 -33.29 -0.66 20.42
CA SER A 609 -32.79 0.04 19.21
C SER A 609 -31.76 -0.75 18.42
N LEU A 610 -31.43 -1.99 18.83
CA LEU A 610 -30.34 -2.76 18.23
C LEU A 610 -30.70 -3.21 16.81
N THR A 611 -29.93 -2.73 15.83
CA THR A 611 -30.11 -3.07 14.41
C THR A 611 -28.96 -3.89 13.84
N SER A 612 -27.81 -3.93 14.51
CA SER A 612 -26.61 -4.64 14.07
C SER A 612 -25.95 -5.39 15.22
N LEU A 613 -25.75 -6.69 15.04
CA LEU A 613 -25.11 -7.57 16.03
C LEU A 613 -23.99 -8.39 15.37
N ASP A 614 -22.78 -8.30 15.91
CA ASP A 614 -21.61 -9.10 15.51
C ASP A 614 -21.18 -9.97 16.70
N MET A 615 -21.14 -11.29 16.51
CA MET A 615 -20.82 -12.26 17.54
C MET A 615 -19.69 -13.16 17.08
N TRP A 616 -18.57 -13.13 17.81
CA TRP A 616 -17.40 -13.95 17.54
C TRP A 616 -17.03 -14.82 18.75
N GLY A 617 -17.00 -16.15 18.57
CA GLY A 617 -16.53 -17.07 19.59
C GLY A 617 -17.56 -17.36 20.68
N VAL A 618 -18.80 -17.65 20.28
CA VAL A 618 -19.91 -17.97 21.18
C VAL A 618 -20.18 -19.47 21.14
N CYS A 619 -20.15 -20.14 22.29
CA CYS A 619 -20.17 -21.62 22.30
C CYS A 619 -21.56 -22.22 22.19
N GLU A 620 -22.55 -21.56 22.77
CA GLU A 620 -23.94 -21.98 22.76
C GLU A 620 -24.78 -20.88 22.11
N TRP A 621 -25.76 -21.28 21.31
CA TRP A 621 -26.64 -20.31 20.67
C TRP A 621 -27.48 -19.57 21.73
N PRO A 622 -27.44 -18.23 21.80
CA PRO A 622 -28.25 -17.53 22.78
C PRO A 622 -29.69 -17.38 22.28
N ALA A 623 -30.64 -18.04 22.94
CA ALA A 623 -32.07 -17.96 22.62
C ALA A 623 -32.59 -16.51 22.58
N SER A 624 -31.97 -15.59 23.33
CA SER A 624 -32.32 -14.17 23.34
C SER A 624 -32.11 -13.47 21.99
N VAL A 625 -31.26 -13.99 21.09
CA VAL A 625 -31.07 -13.42 19.74
C VAL A 625 -32.33 -13.54 18.89
N GLN A 626 -33.12 -14.62 19.04
CA GLN A 626 -34.35 -14.82 18.25
C GLN A 626 -35.45 -13.80 18.60
N LYS A 627 -35.33 -13.10 19.73
CA LYS A 627 -36.28 -12.08 20.18
C LYS A 627 -35.96 -10.69 19.60
N LEU A 628 -34.83 -10.53 18.90
CA LEU A 628 -34.37 -9.25 18.35
C LEU A 628 -35.02 -8.94 16.99
N THR A 629 -36.34 -8.90 16.93
CA THR A 629 -37.09 -8.81 15.65
C THR A 629 -36.79 -7.53 14.84
N GLY A 630 -36.24 -6.49 15.46
CA GLY A 630 -35.76 -5.27 14.77
C GLY A 630 -34.36 -5.37 14.15
N LEU A 631 -33.67 -6.50 14.32
CA LEU A 631 -32.29 -6.68 13.86
C LEU A 631 -32.22 -6.72 12.33
N ARG A 632 -31.39 -5.86 11.75
CA ARG A 632 -31.19 -5.74 10.29
C ARG A 632 -29.91 -6.39 9.81
N HIS A 633 -28.90 -6.50 10.65
CA HIS A 633 -27.60 -7.07 10.32
C HIS A 633 -27.12 -8.03 11.40
N LEU A 634 -26.75 -9.24 10.99
CA LEU A 634 -26.21 -10.27 11.87
C LEU A 634 -24.89 -10.79 11.31
N GLU A 635 -23.82 -10.71 12.09
CA GLU A 635 -22.52 -11.27 11.78
C GLU A 635 -22.15 -12.32 12.82
N LEU A 636 -21.79 -13.52 12.37
CA LEU A 636 -21.42 -14.66 13.20
C LEU A 636 -20.06 -15.20 12.76
N ALA A 637 -19.19 -15.43 13.73
CA ALA A 637 -17.90 -16.06 13.50
C ALA A 637 -17.61 -17.05 14.63
N ASN A 638 -17.20 -18.29 14.32
CA ASN A 638 -16.84 -19.28 15.34
C ASN A 638 -17.92 -19.49 16.41
N VAL A 639 -19.17 -19.68 15.97
CA VAL A 639 -20.36 -19.83 16.84
C VAL A 639 -20.81 -21.30 16.88
N GLY A 640 -21.17 -21.82 18.05
CA GLY A 640 -21.68 -23.17 18.23
C GLY A 640 -20.61 -24.27 18.28
N GLN A 641 -19.42 -23.93 18.79
CA GLN A 641 -18.30 -24.88 18.95
C GLN A 641 -17.91 -24.98 20.42
N SER A 642 -17.75 -26.19 20.98
CA SER A 642 -17.30 -26.37 22.37
C SER A 642 -15.90 -25.78 22.60
N PRO A 643 -15.69 -24.97 23.66
CA PRO A 643 -14.39 -24.37 23.94
C PRO A 643 -13.64 -25.27 24.92
N GLN A 644 -13.07 -26.37 24.44
CA GLN A 644 -11.97 -27.06 25.13
C GLN A 644 -11.24 -28.01 24.17
N HIS A 645 -10.03 -27.59 23.78
CA HIS A 645 -9.03 -28.28 22.97
C HIS A 645 -9.44 -28.53 21.51
N TRP A 646 -8.84 -27.73 20.62
CA TRP A 646 -8.87 -27.84 19.15
C TRP A 646 -8.31 -29.15 18.56
N TRP A 647 -8.40 -30.27 19.28
CA TRP A 647 -7.99 -31.61 18.86
C TRP A 647 -8.58 -32.79 19.67
N MET A 648 -9.38 -32.60 20.74
CA MET A 648 -9.67 -33.74 21.66
C MET A 648 -11.10 -33.99 22.14
N PHE A 649 -12.14 -33.25 21.75
CA PHE A 649 -13.51 -33.65 22.11
C PHE A 649 -14.50 -33.50 20.94
N ASN A 650 -15.02 -34.64 20.47
CA ASN A 650 -16.16 -34.76 19.57
C ASN A 650 -17.45 -34.94 20.40
N GLY A 651 -18.36 -33.97 20.37
CA GLY A 651 -19.69 -34.12 20.95
C GLY A 651 -20.32 -32.77 21.32
N HIS A 652 -21.61 -32.58 20.99
CA HIS A 652 -22.44 -31.36 21.18
C HIS A 652 -22.41 -30.29 20.06
N HIS A 653 -22.52 -30.69 18.79
CA HIS A 653 -22.75 -29.75 17.67
C HIS A 653 -24.23 -29.42 17.38
N THR A 654 -25.18 -30.22 17.88
CA THR A 654 -26.59 -30.19 17.42
C THR A 654 -27.41 -29.01 17.95
N MET A 655 -27.29 -28.65 19.24
CA MET A 655 -28.16 -27.61 19.85
C MET A 655 -27.91 -26.19 19.32
N ALA A 656 -26.68 -25.86 18.91
CA ALA A 656 -26.37 -24.53 18.38
C ALA A 656 -26.94 -24.32 16.96
N GLY A 657 -27.05 -25.38 16.16
CA GLY A 657 -27.66 -25.33 14.83
C GLY A 657 -29.17 -25.08 14.91
N GLU A 658 -29.86 -25.78 15.81
CA GLU A 658 -31.30 -25.56 16.07
C GLU A 658 -31.59 -24.13 16.51
N GLY A 659 -30.76 -23.58 17.40
CA GLY A 659 -30.88 -22.19 17.83
C GLY A 659 -30.69 -21.19 16.69
N LEU A 660 -29.69 -21.38 15.83
CA LEU A 660 -29.49 -20.54 14.65
C LEU A 660 -30.69 -20.63 13.69
N GLN A 661 -31.25 -21.83 13.47
CA GLN A 661 -32.47 -22.00 12.66
C GLN A 661 -33.63 -21.19 13.23
N GLN A 662 -33.93 -21.35 14.52
CA GLN A 662 -35.02 -20.64 15.18
C GLN A 662 -34.85 -19.12 15.11
N ALA A 663 -33.62 -18.63 15.25
CA ALA A 663 -33.34 -17.22 15.13
C ALA A 663 -33.55 -16.69 13.71
N LEU A 664 -33.02 -17.35 12.68
CA LEU A 664 -33.23 -16.91 11.30
C LEU A 664 -34.71 -16.92 10.93
N MET A 665 -35.48 -17.91 11.43
CA MET A 665 -36.93 -17.95 11.24
C MET A 665 -37.67 -16.81 11.95
N ALA A 666 -37.15 -16.30 13.07
CA ALA A 666 -37.76 -15.21 13.82
C ALA A 666 -37.33 -13.81 13.33
N LEU A 667 -36.12 -13.68 12.78
CA LEU A 667 -35.49 -12.42 12.39
C LEU A 667 -35.90 -11.98 10.97
N THR A 668 -37.20 -11.79 10.75
CA THR A 668 -37.74 -11.48 9.41
C THR A 668 -37.35 -10.11 8.85
N ALA A 669 -36.90 -9.18 9.71
CA ALA A 669 -36.39 -7.86 9.32
C ALA A 669 -34.92 -7.86 8.87
N LEU A 670 -34.27 -9.03 8.87
CA LEU A 670 -32.84 -9.15 8.55
C LEU A 670 -32.59 -8.82 7.08
N THR A 671 -31.81 -7.77 6.85
CA THR A 671 -31.37 -7.35 5.51
C THR A 671 -29.98 -7.85 5.14
N GLY A 672 -29.20 -8.28 6.15
CA GLY A 672 -27.82 -8.71 5.97
C GLY A 672 -27.38 -9.81 6.92
N LEU A 673 -26.81 -10.87 6.37
CA LEU A 673 -26.27 -12.01 7.13
C LEU A 673 -24.82 -12.29 6.74
N ARG A 674 -23.94 -12.41 7.73
CA ARG A 674 -22.54 -12.75 7.52
C ARG A 674 -22.09 -13.90 8.40
N LEU A 675 -21.62 -14.97 7.78
CA LEU A 675 -21.04 -16.13 8.46
C LEU A 675 -19.55 -16.24 8.12
N ARG A 676 -18.72 -16.38 9.14
CA ARG A 676 -17.26 -16.53 9.00
C ARG A 676 -16.74 -17.72 9.76
N HIS A 677 -15.70 -18.34 9.21
CA HIS A 677 -14.96 -19.43 9.86
C HIS A 677 -15.85 -20.64 10.16
N ARG A 678 -16.07 -21.03 11.42
CA ARG A 678 -16.92 -22.19 11.74
C ARG A 678 -18.20 -21.72 12.43
N VAL A 679 -19.36 -21.96 11.83
CA VAL A 679 -20.66 -21.72 12.47
C VAL A 679 -21.42 -23.04 12.49
N ALA A 680 -22.18 -23.33 13.54
CA ALA A 680 -23.01 -24.52 13.59
C ALA A 680 -24.06 -24.47 12.46
N CYS A 681 -24.17 -25.57 11.71
CA CYS A 681 -25.11 -25.67 10.61
C CYS A 681 -26.54 -25.89 11.16
N PRO A 682 -27.55 -25.10 10.72
CA PRO A 682 -28.94 -25.37 10.99
C PRO A 682 -29.36 -26.78 10.55
N PRO A 683 -30.28 -27.47 11.25
CA PRO A 683 -30.86 -28.74 10.78
C PRO A 683 -31.51 -28.63 9.39
N ASN A 684 -32.17 -27.49 9.12
CA ASN A 684 -32.73 -27.16 7.82
C ASN A 684 -32.27 -25.75 7.41
N PRO A 685 -31.07 -25.62 6.79
CA PRO A 685 -30.50 -24.32 6.44
C PRO A 685 -31.31 -23.62 5.35
N GLU A 686 -31.96 -24.36 4.46
CA GLU A 686 -32.77 -23.80 3.38
C GLU A 686 -34.03 -23.13 3.92
N ALA A 687 -34.82 -23.84 4.74
CA ALA A 687 -35.99 -23.25 5.38
C ALA A 687 -35.63 -22.07 6.29
N ALA A 688 -34.48 -22.14 6.98
CA ALA A 688 -33.99 -21.05 7.82
C ALA A 688 -33.71 -19.77 7.01
N LEU A 689 -33.04 -19.90 5.87
CA LEU A 689 -32.66 -18.74 5.05
C LEU A 689 -33.86 -18.16 4.29
N LEU A 690 -34.77 -19.01 3.79
CA LEU A 690 -35.99 -18.57 3.11
C LEU A 690 -36.96 -17.80 4.03
N ALA A 691 -36.90 -18.03 5.34
CA ALA A 691 -37.67 -17.24 6.30
C ALA A 691 -37.19 -15.78 6.41
N CYS A 692 -35.95 -15.49 6.01
CA CYS A 692 -35.38 -14.14 5.97
C CYS A 692 -35.83 -13.37 4.71
N THR A 693 -37.13 -13.09 4.60
CA THR A 693 -37.75 -12.49 3.41
C THR A 693 -37.24 -11.10 3.01
N GLN A 694 -36.57 -10.39 3.91
CA GLN A 694 -35.99 -9.05 3.66
C GLN A 694 -34.48 -9.10 3.36
N LEU A 695 -33.89 -10.29 3.24
CA LEU A 695 -32.45 -10.45 3.11
C LEU A 695 -31.94 -9.94 1.77
N GLN A 696 -31.16 -8.87 1.79
CA GLN A 696 -30.58 -8.26 0.59
C GLN A 696 -29.13 -8.71 0.36
N TRP A 697 -28.43 -9.11 1.41
CA TRP A 697 -27.07 -9.61 1.25
C TRP A 697 -26.72 -10.76 2.20
N LEU A 698 -26.02 -11.74 1.64
CA LEU A 698 -25.54 -12.93 2.33
C LEU A 698 -24.05 -13.08 2.08
N TYR A 699 -23.27 -13.20 3.16
CA TYR A 699 -21.85 -13.49 3.06
C TYR A 699 -21.53 -14.74 3.87
N ASP A 700 -21.55 -15.89 3.21
CA ASP A 700 -21.16 -17.16 3.83
C ASP A 700 -19.73 -17.52 3.44
N THR A 701 -18.83 -17.48 4.42
CA THR A 701 -17.45 -17.93 4.28
C THR A 701 -17.11 -19.02 5.28
N CYS A 702 -18.12 -19.78 5.70
CA CYS A 702 -17.89 -21.01 6.42
C CYS A 702 -17.21 -22.04 5.53
N SER A 703 -16.51 -22.98 6.15
CA SER A 703 -15.83 -24.08 5.45
C SER A 703 -16.26 -25.41 6.08
N PRO A 704 -17.21 -26.16 5.47
CA PRO A 704 -17.96 -25.80 4.26
C PRO A 704 -18.97 -24.65 4.50
N PRO A 705 -19.41 -23.93 3.47
CA PRO A 705 -20.49 -22.95 3.60
C PRO A 705 -21.79 -23.64 4.01
N ILE A 706 -22.59 -22.95 4.81
CA ILE A 706 -23.87 -23.42 5.34
C ILE A 706 -24.99 -23.24 4.32
N PHE A 707 -25.00 -22.09 3.63
CA PHE A 707 -26.08 -21.73 2.72
C PHE A 707 -25.68 -21.87 1.27
N GLY A 708 -26.39 -22.74 0.57
CA GLY A 708 -26.27 -22.92 -0.87
C GLY A 708 -27.16 -21.96 -1.66
N PRO A 709 -26.92 -21.84 -2.98
CA PRO A 709 -27.68 -20.98 -3.88
C PRO A 709 -29.11 -21.45 -4.12
N THR A 710 -29.42 -22.72 -3.85
CA THR A 710 -30.80 -23.25 -3.89
C THR A 710 -31.69 -22.63 -2.82
N ALA A 711 -31.08 -22.10 -1.74
CA ALA A 711 -31.78 -21.55 -0.58
C ALA A 711 -31.88 -20.01 -0.58
N TRP A 712 -31.44 -19.32 -1.65
CA TRP A 712 -31.43 -17.87 -1.66
C TRP A 712 -32.84 -17.29 -1.69
N PRO A 713 -33.18 -16.34 -0.80
CA PRO A 713 -34.50 -15.72 -0.81
C PRO A 713 -34.64 -14.74 -1.98
N GLU A 714 -35.89 -14.45 -2.35
CA GLU A 714 -36.21 -13.44 -3.35
C GLU A 714 -35.71 -12.06 -2.92
N GLY A 715 -35.19 -11.27 -3.87
CA GLY A 715 -34.65 -9.94 -3.59
C GLY A 715 -33.21 -9.91 -3.06
N LEU A 716 -32.54 -11.06 -2.95
CA LEU A 716 -31.11 -11.12 -2.62
C LEU A 716 -30.27 -10.46 -3.72
N ARG A 717 -29.53 -9.41 -3.38
CA ARG A 717 -28.73 -8.61 -4.33
C ARG A 717 -27.24 -8.92 -4.26
N CYS A 718 -26.76 -9.39 -3.12
CA CYS A 718 -25.35 -9.66 -2.89
C CYS A 718 -25.17 -11.01 -2.23
N ALA A 719 -24.34 -11.88 -2.80
CA ALA A 719 -24.08 -13.20 -2.23
C ALA A 719 -22.57 -13.51 -2.19
N SER A 720 -22.17 -14.36 -1.24
CA SER A 720 -20.88 -15.05 -1.22
C SER A 720 -21.11 -16.54 -1.24
N ILE A 721 -20.36 -17.26 -2.07
CA ILE A 721 -20.50 -18.71 -2.27
C ILE A 721 -19.12 -19.35 -2.45
N ASP A 722 -18.98 -20.63 -2.12
CA ASP A 722 -17.78 -21.40 -2.45
C ASP A 722 -17.77 -21.83 -3.93
N TRP A 723 -16.59 -21.92 -4.52
CA TRP A 723 -16.43 -22.36 -5.91
C TRP A 723 -17.14 -23.70 -6.23
N HIS A 724 -17.08 -24.68 -5.32
CA HIS A 724 -17.73 -25.98 -5.52
C HIS A 724 -19.26 -25.87 -5.54
N GLN A 725 -19.84 -25.02 -4.69
CA GLN A 725 -21.27 -24.77 -4.70
C GLN A 725 -21.69 -23.96 -5.94
N ALA A 726 -20.85 -23.02 -6.38
CA ALA A 726 -21.10 -22.25 -7.60
C ALA A 726 -21.22 -23.16 -8.83
N VAL A 727 -20.35 -24.16 -8.98
CA VAL A 727 -20.44 -25.10 -10.12
C VAL A 727 -21.55 -26.14 -9.98
N GLN A 728 -22.20 -26.26 -8.83
CA GLN A 728 -23.34 -27.16 -8.60
C GLN A 728 -24.70 -26.42 -8.59
N ALA A 729 -24.67 -25.09 -8.61
CA ALA A 729 -25.86 -24.27 -8.46
C ALA A 729 -26.79 -24.32 -9.68
N PRO A 730 -28.12 -24.28 -9.48
CA PRO A 730 -29.08 -24.11 -10.57
C PRO A 730 -29.19 -22.62 -10.95
N TRP A 731 -28.22 -22.10 -11.70
CA TRP A 731 -28.17 -20.69 -12.12
C TRP A 731 -29.30 -20.24 -13.06
N ALA A 732 -30.12 -21.16 -13.55
CA ALA A 732 -31.31 -20.86 -14.34
C ALA A 732 -32.50 -20.35 -13.50
N THR A 733 -32.36 -20.31 -12.17
CA THR A 733 -33.42 -19.85 -11.27
C THR A 733 -33.62 -18.32 -11.32
N PRO A 734 -34.85 -17.81 -11.18
CA PRO A 734 -35.12 -16.37 -11.12
C PRO A 734 -34.33 -15.64 -10.03
N LEU A 735 -34.11 -16.31 -8.89
CA LEU A 735 -33.38 -15.80 -7.73
C LEU A 735 -31.94 -15.39 -8.06
N ALA A 736 -31.30 -16.11 -8.98
CA ALA A 736 -29.95 -15.76 -9.42
C ALA A 736 -29.93 -14.55 -10.37
N GLN A 737 -31.06 -14.15 -10.96
CA GLN A 737 -31.11 -13.06 -11.94
C GLN A 737 -31.01 -11.67 -11.28
N ASP A 738 -31.46 -11.54 -10.03
CA ASP A 738 -31.49 -10.28 -9.27
C ASP A 738 -30.14 -9.92 -8.59
N LEU A 739 -29.15 -10.83 -8.67
CA LEU A 739 -27.84 -10.62 -8.08
C LEU A 739 -27.09 -9.49 -8.78
N ARG A 740 -26.70 -8.49 -8.01
CA ARG A 740 -25.83 -7.38 -8.42
C ARG A 740 -24.36 -7.63 -8.10
N PHE A 741 -24.11 -8.31 -7.00
CA PHE A 741 -22.77 -8.66 -6.54
C PHE A 741 -22.68 -10.13 -6.21
N LEU A 742 -21.71 -10.82 -6.80
CA LEU A 742 -21.39 -12.18 -6.43
C LEU A 742 -19.91 -12.27 -6.05
N ARG A 743 -19.65 -12.79 -4.86
CA ARG A 743 -18.32 -13.20 -4.44
C ARG A 743 -18.21 -14.71 -4.47
N ILE A 744 -17.13 -15.21 -5.04
CA ILE A 744 -16.79 -16.63 -5.04
C ILE A 744 -15.51 -16.81 -4.24
N ASP A 745 -15.59 -17.57 -3.15
CA ASP A 745 -14.47 -17.91 -2.28
C ASP A 745 -13.88 -19.28 -2.63
N SER A 746 -12.74 -19.58 -2.00
CA SER A 746 -12.05 -20.88 -2.07
C SER A 746 -11.60 -21.33 -3.46
N ILE A 747 -11.42 -20.39 -4.40
CA ILE A 747 -10.83 -20.70 -5.70
C ILE A 747 -9.41 -21.21 -5.47
N GLY A 748 -9.21 -22.52 -5.65
CA GLY A 748 -7.93 -23.19 -5.44
C GLY A 748 -7.67 -23.74 -4.04
N HIS A 749 -8.70 -23.98 -3.22
CA HIS A 749 -8.54 -24.74 -1.98
C HIS A 749 -8.67 -26.24 -2.24
N GLY A 750 -7.55 -26.97 -2.12
CA GLY A 750 -7.47 -28.42 -2.38
C GLY A 750 -6.97 -28.76 -3.79
N PRO A 751 -6.71 -30.04 -4.09
CA PRO A 751 -6.36 -30.51 -5.43
C PRO A 751 -7.60 -30.46 -6.33
N VAL A 752 -8.12 -29.26 -6.57
CA VAL A 752 -9.15 -29.06 -7.59
C VAL A 752 -8.43 -29.21 -8.92
N ASP A 753 -8.57 -30.40 -9.52
CA ASP A 753 -8.21 -30.60 -10.92
C ASP A 753 -9.13 -29.70 -11.76
N TRP A 754 -8.65 -28.51 -12.14
CA TRP A 754 -9.41 -27.56 -12.95
C TRP A 754 -9.84 -28.15 -14.30
N SER A 755 -9.15 -29.18 -14.80
CA SER A 755 -9.57 -29.92 -16.00
C SER A 755 -10.82 -30.77 -15.73
N SER A 756 -11.01 -31.26 -14.51
CA SER A 756 -12.25 -31.92 -14.07
C SER A 756 -13.37 -30.92 -13.81
N ALA A 757 -13.06 -29.75 -13.25
CA ALA A 757 -14.03 -28.69 -13.00
C ALA A 757 -14.64 -28.17 -14.32
N GLN A 758 -13.83 -27.99 -15.37
CA GLN A 758 -14.32 -27.58 -16.70
C GLN A 758 -15.27 -28.61 -17.33
N ARG A 759 -15.10 -29.89 -17.00
CA ARG A 759 -15.98 -30.97 -17.47
C ARG A 759 -17.28 -31.07 -16.67
N HIS A 760 -17.39 -30.38 -15.53
CA HIS A 760 -18.63 -30.35 -14.77
C HIS A 760 -19.70 -29.55 -15.55
N PRO A 761 -20.91 -30.07 -15.76
CA PRO A 761 -21.94 -29.37 -16.54
C PRO A 761 -22.29 -27.99 -15.97
N GLY A 762 -22.22 -27.83 -14.65
CA GLY A 762 -22.46 -26.53 -14.02
C GLY A 762 -21.32 -25.51 -14.14
N TRP A 763 -20.14 -25.88 -14.66
CA TRP A 763 -19.11 -24.90 -15.06
C TRP A 763 -19.64 -24.01 -16.18
N ALA A 764 -20.11 -24.63 -17.28
CA ALA A 764 -20.66 -23.88 -18.41
C ALA A 764 -21.90 -23.09 -17.98
N ALA A 765 -22.80 -23.72 -17.21
CA ALA A 765 -24.01 -23.07 -16.72
C ALA A 765 -23.72 -21.81 -15.89
N PHE A 766 -22.72 -21.83 -15.01
CA PHE A 766 -22.31 -20.65 -14.24
C PHE A 766 -21.84 -19.50 -15.13
N TRP A 767 -20.94 -19.78 -16.09
CA TRP A 767 -20.40 -18.73 -16.96
C TRP A 767 -21.44 -18.19 -17.94
N ASP A 768 -22.34 -19.03 -18.43
CA ASP A 768 -23.45 -18.59 -19.29
C ASP A 768 -24.47 -17.75 -18.52
N TRP A 769 -24.79 -18.13 -17.28
CA TRP A 769 -25.57 -17.27 -16.39
C TRP A 769 -24.85 -15.94 -16.15
N ALA A 770 -23.58 -15.93 -15.75
CA ALA A 770 -22.86 -14.69 -15.46
C ALA A 770 -22.81 -13.75 -16.67
N ALA A 771 -22.78 -14.32 -17.89
CA ALA A 771 -22.83 -13.56 -19.14
C ALA A 771 -24.21 -12.98 -19.46
N THR A 772 -25.29 -13.63 -19.01
CA THR A 772 -26.68 -13.25 -19.30
C THR A 772 -27.40 -12.55 -18.15
N ALA A 773 -26.89 -12.64 -16.92
CA ALA A 773 -27.49 -12.06 -15.71
C ALA A 773 -27.59 -10.53 -15.82
N PRO A 774 -28.78 -9.95 -16.00
CA PRO A 774 -28.92 -8.55 -16.41
C PRO A 774 -28.42 -7.57 -15.33
N ASP A 775 -28.59 -7.92 -14.06
CA ASP A 775 -28.26 -7.04 -12.94
C ASP A 775 -26.87 -7.24 -12.34
N LEU A 776 -26.14 -8.29 -12.73
CA LEU A 776 -24.80 -8.52 -12.22
C LEU A 776 -23.85 -7.38 -12.63
N ARG A 777 -23.34 -6.64 -11.63
CA ARG A 777 -22.42 -5.51 -11.78
C ARG A 777 -21.00 -5.82 -11.34
N LEU A 778 -20.83 -6.69 -10.34
CA LEU A 778 -19.52 -7.04 -9.81
C LEU A 778 -19.43 -8.55 -9.49
N LEU A 779 -18.45 -9.20 -10.12
CA LEU A 779 -18.02 -10.56 -9.81
C LEU A 779 -16.64 -10.51 -9.12
N LYS A 780 -16.56 -11.02 -7.88
CA LYS A 780 -15.33 -11.03 -7.09
C LYS A 780 -14.86 -12.45 -6.83
N LEU A 781 -13.64 -12.77 -7.28
CA LEU A 781 -13.04 -14.08 -7.14
C LEU A 781 -11.96 -14.05 -6.05
N CYS A 782 -12.11 -14.87 -5.02
CA CYS A 782 -11.22 -14.93 -3.86
C CYS A 782 -10.57 -16.32 -3.75
N GLY A 783 -9.24 -16.37 -3.78
CA GLY A 783 -8.47 -17.62 -3.76
C GLY A 783 -7.26 -17.58 -2.83
N TYR A 784 -6.81 -18.76 -2.40
CA TYR A 784 -5.82 -18.92 -1.32
C TYR A 784 -4.38 -19.14 -1.78
N GLN A 785 -4.14 -19.70 -2.97
CA GLN A 785 -2.83 -20.32 -3.21
C GLN A 785 -2.11 -19.93 -4.49
N TYR A 786 -2.80 -19.45 -5.52
CA TYR A 786 -2.11 -19.20 -6.78
C TYR A 786 -1.56 -17.77 -6.88
N ARG A 787 -0.30 -17.66 -7.30
CA ARG A 787 0.28 -16.40 -7.80
C ARG A 787 -0.38 -15.98 -9.12
N GLU A 788 -0.94 -16.94 -9.86
CA GLU A 788 -1.58 -16.76 -11.17
C GLU A 788 -2.91 -17.52 -11.23
N LEU A 789 -3.94 -16.95 -11.86
CA LEU A 789 -5.18 -17.68 -12.09
C LEU A 789 -4.90 -18.88 -13.03
N PRO A 790 -5.45 -20.09 -12.74
CA PRO A 790 -5.37 -21.21 -13.67
C PRO A 790 -5.82 -20.80 -15.08
N MET A 791 -5.09 -21.24 -16.12
CA MET A 791 -5.34 -20.82 -17.51
C MET A 791 -6.81 -20.96 -17.93
N VAL A 792 -7.47 -22.06 -17.55
CA VAL A 792 -8.89 -22.32 -17.83
C VAL A 792 -9.80 -21.25 -17.20
N LEU A 793 -9.52 -20.83 -15.96
CA LEU A 793 -10.27 -19.78 -15.28
C LEU A 793 -10.00 -18.41 -15.92
N SER A 794 -8.76 -18.14 -16.31
CA SER A 794 -8.37 -16.92 -17.04
C SER A 794 -9.09 -16.81 -18.39
N GLN A 795 -9.20 -17.91 -19.13
CA GLN A 795 -9.93 -17.97 -20.41
C GLN A 795 -11.43 -17.73 -20.21
N ALA A 796 -12.04 -18.35 -19.21
CA ALA A 796 -13.46 -18.13 -18.91
C ALA A 796 -13.76 -16.67 -18.49
N LEU A 797 -12.87 -16.06 -17.69
CA LEU A 797 -12.96 -14.66 -17.32
C LEU A 797 -12.82 -13.72 -18.52
N ALA A 798 -11.88 -14.00 -19.42
CA ALA A 798 -11.70 -13.23 -20.65
C ALA A 798 -12.94 -13.31 -21.55
N ALA A 799 -13.49 -14.51 -21.75
CA ALA A 799 -14.73 -14.73 -22.51
C ALA A 799 -15.93 -14.00 -21.88
N LEU A 800 -16.08 -14.08 -20.55
CA LEU A 800 -17.11 -13.34 -19.82
C LEU A 800 -16.94 -11.83 -20.00
N LYS A 801 -15.71 -11.31 -19.89
CA LYS A 801 -15.43 -9.89 -20.03
C LYS A 801 -15.69 -9.38 -21.45
N GLN A 802 -15.45 -10.20 -22.47
CA GLN A 802 -15.79 -9.91 -23.85
C GLN A 802 -17.32 -9.80 -24.05
N ARG A 803 -18.08 -10.73 -23.47
CA ARG A 803 -19.57 -10.71 -23.52
C ARG A 803 -20.18 -9.59 -22.66
N ARG A 804 -19.52 -9.21 -21.57
CA ARG A 804 -19.99 -8.20 -20.59
C ARG A 804 -18.90 -7.16 -20.27
N PRO A 805 -18.59 -6.22 -21.18
CA PRO A 805 -17.53 -5.23 -20.96
C PRO A 805 -17.74 -4.35 -19.73
N GLN A 806 -19.00 -4.08 -19.36
CA GLN A 806 -19.37 -3.28 -18.20
C GLN A 806 -19.31 -4.05 -16.87
N LEU A 807 -19.26 -5.38 -16.89
CA LEU A 807 -19.17 -6.18 -15.67
C LEU A 807 -17.80 -5.94 -15.03
N ARG A 808 -17.78 -5.47 -13.78
CA ARG A 808 -16.54 -5.33 -13.02
C ARG A 808 -16.15 -6.71 -12.51
N ILE A 809 -14.95 -7.15 -12.82
CA ILE A 809 -14.40 -8.42 -12.33
C ILE A 809 -13.20 -8.07 -11.47
N THR A 810 -13.16 -8.60 -10.26
CA THR A 810 -12.03 -8.38 -9.35
C THR A 810 -11.52 -9.70 -8.82
N THR A 811 -10.21 -9.81 -8.65
CA THR A 811 -9.58 -10.94 -7.98
C THR A 811 -8.93 -10.45 -6.70
N GLN A 812 -9.11 -11.20 -5.62
CA GLN A 812 -8.48 -10.91 -4.35
C GLN A 812 -7.72 -12.13 -3.85
N ARG A 813 -6.42 -11.95 -3.61
CA ARG A 813 -5.61 -12.95 -2.93
C ARG A 813 -5.88 -12.89 -1.44
N ARG A 814 -6.26 -14.01 -0.82
CA ARG A 814 -6.40 -14.07 0.65
C ARG A 814 -5.00 -14.18 1.25
N ALA A 815 -4.48 -13.10 1.82
CA ALA A 815 -3.24 -13.16 2.61
C ALA A 815 -3.54 -13.88 3.94
N HIS A 816 -2.70 -14.84 4.32
CA HIS A 816 -2.91 -15.78 5.43
C HIS A 816 -3.22 -15.16 6.81
N ASN A 817 -3.12 -13.83 7.00
CA ASN A 817 -3.35 -13.17 8.30
C ASN A 817 -4.08 -11.81 8.23
N THR A 818 -4.87 -11.53 7.19
CA THR A 818 -5.63 -10.26 7.15
C THR A 818 -7.05 -10.42 7.69
N THR A 819 -7.21 -10.22 9.00
CA THR A 819 -8.51 -10.07 9.69
C THR A 819 -9.20 -8.73 9.43
N GLY A 820 -8.60 -7.84 8.63
CA GLY A 820 -9.12 -6.50 8.37
C GLY A 820 -9.22 -6.18 6.88
N THR A 821 -10.29 -6.63 6.21
CA THR A 821 -10.83 -5.92 5.05
C THR A 821 -12.26 -5.52 5.41
N SER A 822 -12.48 -4.20 5.47
CA SER A 822 -13.62 -3.58 6.13
C SER A 822 -14.86 -3.52 5.23
N PHE A 823 -16.00 -3.55 5.91
CA PHE A 823 -17.36 -3.12 5.54
C PHE A 823 -17.48 -1.95 4.53
N VAL A 824 -16.44 -1.12 4.38
CA VAL A 824 -16.42 0.11 3.58
C VAL A 824 -16.45 -0.16 2.07
N GLU A 825 -15.84 -1.23 1.55
CA GLU A 825 -15.77 -1.45 0.09
C GLU A 825 -17.10 -1.90 -0.54
N MET A 826 -17.94 -2.64 0.18
CA MET A 826 -19.26 -3.07 -0.31
C MET A 826 -20.36 -2.07 0.04
N ALA A 827 -20.30 -1.38 1.20
CA ALA A 827 -21.21 -0.28 1.49
C ALA A 827 -21.00 0.90 0.51
N ALA A 828 -19.76 1.17 0.09
CA ALA A 828 -19.48 2.15 -0.96
C ALA A 828 -20.08 1.76 -2.32
N ALA A 829 -20.19 0.45 -2.62
CA ALA A 829 -20.86 -0.05 -3.82
C ALA A 829 -22.40 -0.04 -3.72
N PHE A 830 -22.97 0.19 -2.54
CA PHE A 830 -24.40 0.43 -2.34
C PHE A 830 -24.77 1.91 -2.55
N CYS A 831 -23.82 2.82 -2.36
CA CYS A 831 -24.01 4.26 -2.56
C CYS A 831 -23.56 4.77 -3.94
N SER A 832 -22.94 3.92 -4.76
CA SER A 832 -22.57 4.17 -6.16
C SER A 832 -23.39 3.29 -7.09
#